data_AF-A0AAF0IXK8-F1
#
_entry.id   AF-A0AAF0IXK8-F1
#
_cell.length_a   1.000
_cell.length_b   1.000
_cell.length_c   1.000
_cell.angle_alpha   90.00
_cell.angle_beta   90.00
_cell.angle_gamma   90.00
#
_symmetry.space_group_name_H-M   'P 1'
#
loop_
_entity.id
_entity.type
_entity.pdbx_description
1 polymer ?
#
loop_
_entity_poly.entity_id
_entity_poly.type
_entity_poly.pdbx_seq_one_letter_code
_entity_poly.pdbx_strand_id
1 'polypeptide(L)'
;MPVVKIAPSVLASDLGNLNYECQRMMDCGADWLHMDIMDGHFVPNIVMGAPVIQSVAKALPNIFMDCHMMVSEPLKWIKDIAAAGGKSYTFHLEATDDPLEVVRQIKAVGMHASVAINPGTPATEISDELAHAVDMILVMTVWPGAGGQKFIAECMPKVAELRARFADLDIEVDGGVGPKTIAACADAGANVIVAGTAVFNDAQPSSVIEYLRTQCEQAQARIREERERILRGRPDVEASGRPEPCRSRRMWPQVRAMSLMVALLLVAATSTVYTGSFASLSTPESTKKLRKEQGLPVDDEKDGTQGLNSSDAWLLPVFGSIVLVSLYLAFKYLDRETILLLVQVYFGLASVLVIPPVLLRLSRMALGENILTRWEKQALQCEWSAEWTCPKSKRSLAKMGFRLDRASMVLGAAVLGLVGVYVVTRHWMLSNVIAAFFAIQGIMLLQLDSFATGFILLGGLFLYDIFWVFGSSQFAGESVMVKVATNFDGPIKLVVPRNLCDAFVAVREHGWSALPAWKFSLLGLGDIVVPGVFVALALQFDQYMASTRHPAVSFDRYYYKFAKPYFRTCVLGYVAGLVMTMVVMHVFQAGQPALLYLSPSCSLSVVILAWWRGELQTLWHWVNPATKEEAKSTKQVAAADKKA
;
A
#
# COMPACT_ATOMS: atom_id res chain seq x y z
N MET A 1 -11.44 34.17 -13.80
CA MET A 1 -10.11 33.53 -13.70
C MET A 1 -9.11 34.59 -13.30
N PRO A 2 -8.47 34.46 -12.13
CA PRO A 2 -7.57 35.47 -11.60
C PRO A 2 -6.21 35.50 -12.33
N VAL A 3 -5.48 36.59 -12.17
CA VAL A 3 -4.13 36.77 -12.74
C VAL A 3 -3.14 35.77 -12.13
N VAL A 4 -2.24 35.24 -12.97
CA VAL A 4 -1.18 34.32 -12.55
C VAL A 4 -0.10 35.07 -11.79
N LYS A 5 0.33 34.52 -10.65
CA LYS A 5 1.38 35.07 -9.80
C LYS A 5 2.40 33.99 -9.44
N ILE A 6 3.68 34.33 -9.51
CA ILE A 6 4.78 33.48 -9.09
C ILE A 6 5.39 34.08 -7.82
N ALA A 7 5.40 33.29 -6.75
CA ALA A 7 5.83 33.70 -5.42
C ALA A 7 6.97 32.78 -4.93
N PRO A 8 8.24 33.03 -5.29
CA PRO A 8 9.33 32.17 -4.84
C PRO A 8 9.40 32.07 -3.31
N SER A 9 9.50 30.85 -2.78
CA SER A 9 9.65 30.62 -1.33
C SER A 9 11.11 30.85 -0.92
N VAL A 10 11.31 31.86 -0.08
CA VAL A 10 12.65 32.26 0.38
C VAL A 10 13.28 31.25 1.35
N LEU A 11 12.52 30.26 1.84
CA LEU A 11 13.06 29.18 2.67
C LEU A 11 14.18 28.41 1.94
N ALA A 12 14.16 28.38 0.60
CA ALA A 12 15.18 27.74 -0.22
C ALA A 12 16.40 28.65 -0.53
N SER A 13 16.42 29.89 -0.06
CA SER A 13 17.49 30.85 -0.34
C SER A 13 18.66 30.74 0.64
N ASP A 14 19.73 31.50 0.37
CA ASP A 14 20.74 31.78 1.40
C ASP A 14 20.18 32.77 2.43
N LEU A 15 19.68 32.25 3.55
CA LEU A 15 19.13 33.06 4.64
C LEU A 15 20.19 33.99 5.28
N GLY A 16 21.49 33.68 5.14
CA GLY A 16 22.58 34.56 5.58
C GLY A 16 22.71 35.84 4.75
N ASN A 17 22.12 35.87 3.55
CA ASN A 17 22.12 37.01 2.64
C ASN A 17 20.71 37.29 2.09
N LEU A 18 19.70 37.17 2.95
CA LEU A 18 18.29 37.19 2.55
C LEU A 18 17.87 38.44 1.76
N ASN A 19 18.35 39.63 2.13
CA ASN A 19 17.99 40.86 1.42
C ASN A 19 18.41 40.83 -0.06
N TYR A 20 19.61 40.30 -0.34
CA TYR A 20 20.10 40.14 -1.71
C TYR A 20 19.28 39.09 -2.45
N GLU A 21 18.99 37.95 -1.82
CA GLU A 21 18.19 36.88 -2.41
C GLU A 21 16.76 37.34 -2.77
N CYS A 22 16.13 38.12 -1.89
CA CYS A 22 14.83 38.72 -2.14
C CYS A 22 14.88 39.71 -3.32
N GLN A 23 15.87 40.63 -3.36
CA GLN A 23 16.03 41.56 -4.49
C GLN A 23 16.25 40.80 -5.79
N ARG A 24 17.11 39.78 -5.77
CA ARG A 24 17.43 38.93 -6.92
C ARG A 24 16.17 38.28 -7.51
N MET A 25 15.27 37.77 -6.69
CA MET A 25 14.01 37.17 -7.17
C MET A 25 13.06 38.21 -7.75
N MET A 26 12.95 39.39 -7.14
CA MET A 26 12.14 40.49 -7.68
C MET A 26 12.68 40.96 -9.03
N ASP A 27 14.00 41.13 -9.17
CA ASP A 27 14.66 41.49 -10.43
C ASP A 27 14.48 40.41 -11.51
N CYS A 28 14.33 39.15 -11.09
CA CYS A 28 14.05 38.03 -11.99
C CYS A 28 12.57 37.91 -12.40
N GLY A 29 11.69 38.82 -11.95
CA GLY A 29 10.29 38.86 -12.36
C GLY A 29 9.31 38.11 -11.46
N ALA A 30 9.68 37.85 -10.20
CA ALA A 30 8.73 37.40 -9.19
C ALA A 30 7.65 38.47 -8.94
N ASP A 31 6.40 38.04 -8.75
CA ASP A 31 5.32 38.98 -8.39
C ASP A 31 5.35 39.27 -6.89
N TRP A 32 5.47 38.20 -6.11
CA TRP A 32 5.44 38.17 -4.65
C TRP A 32 6.67 37.43 -4.11
N LEU A 33 6.94 37.56 -2.81
CA LEU A 33 7.87 36.70 -2.09
C LEU A 33 7.09 35.92 -1.03
N HIS A 34 7.20 34.60 -1.08
CA HIS A 34 6.56 33.72 -0.11
C HIS A 34 7.50 33.51 1.08
N MET A 35 7.03 33.88 2.26
CA MET A 35 7.79 33.93 3.51
C MET A 35 7.25 32.87 4.47
N ASP A 36 7.98 31.76 4.61
CA ASP A 36 7.61 30.65 5.49
C ASP A 36 7.97 30.94 6.96
N ILE A 37 6.96 31.09 7.82
CA ILE A 37 7.11 31.35 9.25
C ILE A 37 6.69 30.12 10.06
N MET A 38 7.61 29.58 10.83
CA MET A 38 7.43 28.33 11.60
C MET A 38 7.83 28.51 13.06
N ASP A 39 6.99 28.06 14.00
CA ASP A 39 7.17 28.27 15.45
C ASP A 39 7.72 27.07 16.22
N GLY A 40 8.06 25.97 15.54
CA GLY A 40 8.53 24.73 16.17
C GLY A 40 7.45 23.93 16.90
N HIS A 41 6.19 24.39 16.92
CA HIS A 41 5.08 23.74 17.61
C HIS A 41 4.06 23.20 16.59
N PHE A 42 3.55 24.04 15.69
CA PHE A 42 2.63 23.60 14.66
C PHE A 42 3.31 22.68 13.63
N VAL A 43 4.57 22.99 13.32
CA VAL A 43 5.47 22.15 12.52
C VAL A 43 6.79 21.95 13.27
N PRO A 44 7.49 20.82 13.07
CA PRO A 44 8.72 20.49 13.80
C PRO A 44 9.96 21.21 13.23
N ASN A 45 9.86 22.52 12.98
CA ASN A 45 10.94 23.36 12.49
C ASN A 45 10.74 24.83 12.90
N ILE A 46 11.83 25.60 12.95
CA ILE A 46 11.83 27.03 13.30
C ILE A 46 12.64 27.75 12.22
N VAL A 47 12.04 28.77 11.61
CA VAL A 47 12.65 29.45 10.45
C VAL A 47 12.90 30.92 10.75
N MET A 48 11.85 31.74 10.74
CA MET A 48 11.94 33.18 10.89
C MET A 48 10.67 33.74 11.54
N GLY A 49 10.68 35.03 11.87
CA GLY A 49 9.52 35.74 12.41
C GLY A 49 9.57 37.23 12.07
N ALA A 50 8.72 38.03 12.71
CA ALA A 50 8.55 39.46 12.43
C ALA A 50 9.85 40.28 12.30
N PRO A 51 10.92 40.08 13.11
CA PRO A 51 12.17 40.85 12.95
C PRO A 51 12.87 40.66 11.60
N VAL A 52 12.79 39.45 11.03
CA VAL A 52 13.36 39.14 9.72
C VAL A 52 12.52 39.77 8.62
N ILE A 53 11.20 39.63 8.69
CA ILE A 53 10.24 40.29 7.77
C ILE A 53 10.47 41.81 7.75
N GLN A 54 10.66 42.42 8.92
CA GLN A 54 10.94 43.84 9.03
C GLN A 54 12.29 44.24 8.39
N SER A 55 13.30 43.38 8.49
CA SER A 55 14.60 43.62 7.88
C SER A 55 14.51 43.59 6.36
N VAL A 56 13.77 42.63 5.81
CA VAL A 56 13.48 42.53 4.37
C VAL A 56 12.65 43.72 3.90
N ALA A 57 11.58 44.10 4.61
CA ALA A 57 10.73 45.24 4.27
C ALA A 57 11.50 46.58 4.24
N LYS A 58 12.49 46.75 5.12
CA LYS A 58 13.37 47.94 5.14
C LYS A 58 14.32 47.97 3.95
N ALA A 59 14.87 46.81 3.56
CA ALA A 59 15.77 46.70 2.43
C ALA A 59 15.04 46.84 1.09
N LEU A 60 13.81 46.32 1.01
CA LEU A 60 12.99 46.22 -0.19
C LEU A 60 11.60 46.81 0.08
N PRO A 61 11.43 48.14 0.01
CA PRO A 61 10.15 48.76 0.26
C PRO A 61 9.12 48.37 -0.80
N ASN A 62 7.88 48.18 -0.38
CA ASN A 62 6.70 47.90 -1.22
C ASN A 62 6.61 46.51 -1.88
N ILE A 63 7.51 45.57 -1.56
CA ILE A 63 7.34 44.18 -2.01
C ILE A 63 6.11 43.55 -1.36
N PHE A 64 5.43 42.68 -2.10
CA PHE A 64 4.33 41.88 -1.55
C PHE A 64 4.91 40.63 -0.89
N MET A 65 5.05 40.68 0.43
CA MET A 65 5.42 39.51 1.22
C MET A 65 4.15 38.74 1.60
N ASP A 66 4.01 37.55 1.05
CA ASP A 66 3.02 36.59 1.46
C ASP A 66 3.56 35.78 2.64
N CYS A 67 3.05 36.06 3.85
CA CYS A 67 3.53 35.45 5.08
C CYS A 67 2.71 34.20 5.38
N HIS A 68 3.32 33.03 5.15
CA HIS A 68 2.73 31.73 5.43
C HIS A 68 3.01 31.30 6.87
N MET A 69 1.96 31.31 7.67
CA MET A 69 2.00 31.23 9.12
C MET A 69 1.74 29.79 9.57
N MET A 70 2.80 28.97 9.53
CA MET A 70 2.83 27.61 10.09
C MET A 70 3.09 27.68 11.60
N VAL A 71 2.14 28.28 12.32
CA VAL A 71 2.22 28.58 13.76
C VAL A 71 0.96 28.09 14.48
N SER A 72 1.13 27.70 15.74
CA SER A 72 0.09 27.07 16.56
C SER A 72 -0.99 28.04 17.04
N GLU A 73 -0.63 29.31 17.21
CA GLU A 73 -1.53 30.38 17.66
C GLU A 73 -1.55 31.54 16.65
N PRO A 74 -2.24 31.42 15.50
CA PRO A 74 -2.16 32.41 14.42
C PRO A 74 -2.68 33.80 14.81
N LEU A 75 -3.66 33.92 15.72
CA LEU A 75 -4.17 35.23 16.17
C LEU A 75 -3.10 36.11 16.83
N LYS A 76 -2.13 35.49 17.51
CA LYS A 76 -1.14 36.17 18.33
C LYS A 76 -0.21 37.06 17.51
N TRP A 77 0.11 36.66 16.29
CA TRP A 77 1.20 37.25 15.50
C TRP A 77 0.74 38.25 14.44
N ILE A 78 -0.58 38.42 14.23
CA ILE A 78 -1.15 39.25 13.17
C ILE A 78 -0.59 40.69 13.22
N LYS A 79 -0.62 41.32 14.40
CA LYS A 79 -0.15 42.70 14.58
C LYS A 79 1.34 42.84 14.37
N ASP A 80 2.12 41.85 14.80
CA ASP A 80 3.58 41.85 14.67
C ASP A 80 3.99 41.71 13.20
N ILE A 81 3.34 40.82 12.44
CA ILE A 81 3.59 40.64 11.01
C ILE A 81 3.15 41.88 10.21
N ALA A 82 1.99 42.47 10.53
CA ALA A 82 1.56 43.71 9.91
C ALA A 82 2.55 44.86 10.16
N ALA A 83 2.98 45.03 11.42
CA ALA A 83 3.97 46.06 11.78
C ALA A 83 5.36 45.80 11.17
N ALA A 84 5.70 44.55 10.90
CA ALA A 84 6.92 44.16 10.20
C ALA A 84 6.85 44.43 8.68
N GLY A 85 5.68 44.74 8.13
CA GLY A 85 5.50 45.05 6.71
C GLY A 85 4.99 43.89 5.86
N GLY A 86 4.53 42.79 6.47
CA GLY A 86 3.82 41.72 5.75
C GLY A 86 2.60 42.26 5.00
N LYS A 87 2.31 41.69 3.81
CA LYS A 87 1.20 42.14 2.95
C LYS A 87 0.05 41.14 2.90
N SER A 88 0.35 39.84 2.99
CA SER A 88 -0.61 38.76 3.17
C SER A 88 -0.27 37.97 4.43
N TYR A 89 -1.30 37.47 5.11
CA TYR A 89 -1.19 36.60 6.27
C TYR A 89 -1.99 35.33 5.99
N THR A 90 -1.27 34.26 5.68
CA THR A 90 -1.81 32.96 5.30
C THR A 90 -1.75 32.01 6.50
N PHE A 91 -2.86 31.85 7.22
CA PHE A 91 -2.93 31.01 8.41
C PHE A 91 -3.46 29.61 8.08
N HIS A 92 -3.06 28.60 8.84
CA HIS A 92 -3.60 27.25 8.70
C HIS A 92 -4.99 27.12 9.32
N LEU A 93 -5.93 26.53 8.56
CA LEU A 93 -7.25 26.17 9.07
C LEU A 93 -7.14 25.27 10.31
N GLU A 94 -6.14 24.38 10.33
CA GLU A 94 -5.91 23.42 11.42
C GLU A 94 -5.37 24.05 12.71
N ALA A 95 -4.96 25.33 12.67
CA ALA A 95 -4.35 26.03 13.80
C ALA A 95 -5.35 26.88 14.60
N THR A 96 -6.66 26.85 14.27
CA THR A 96 -7.67 27.66 14.94
C THR A 96 -9.05 27.01 14.92
N ASP A 97 -9.81 27.20 15.99
CA ASP A 97 -11.22 26.78 16.06
C ASP A 97 -12.19 27.84 15.47
N ASP A 98 -11.73 29.08 15.26
CA ASP A 98 -12.55 30.19 14.72
C ASP A 98 -11.81 30.93 13.58
N PRO A 99 -11.79 30.35 12.36
CA PRO A 99 -11.08 30.92 11.24
C PRO A 99 -11.63 32.28 10.79
N LEU A 100 -12.91 32.57 10.99
CA LEU A 100 -13.54 33.84 10.59
C LEU A 100 -13.09 34.99 11.49
N GLU A 101 -12.87 34.75 12.78
CA GLU A 101 -12.25 35.74 13.66
C GLU A 101 -10.82 36.06 13.22
N VAL A 102 -10.03 35.05 12.87
CA VAL A 102 -8.66 35.27 12.35
C VAL A 102 -8.68 36.15 11.11
N VAL A 103 -9.55 35.84 10.14
CA VAL A 103 -9.72 36.65 8.92
C VAL A 103 -10.10 38.09 9.26
N ARG A 104 -11.04 38.30 10.19
CA ARG A 104 -11.47 39.64 10.60
C ARG A 104 -10.31 40.45 11.20
N GLN A 105 -9.49 39.83 12.06
CA GLN A 105 -8.33 40.48 12.67
C GLN A 105 -7.23 40.81 11.66
N ILE A 106 -6.99 39.92 10.69
CA ILE A 106 -6.04 40.18 9.59
C ILE A 106 -6.49 41.38 8.77
N LYS A 107 -7.77 41.41 8.36
CA LYS A 107 -8.33 42.52 7.58
C LYS A 107 -8.37 43.83 8.37
N ALA A 108 -8.59 43.78 9.68
CA ALA A 108 -8.60 44.96 10.55
C ALA A 108 -7.24 45.69 10.61
N VAL A 109 -6.13 44.97 10.37
CA VAL A 109 -4.78 45.56 10.26
C VAL A 109 -4.35 45.85 8.82
N GLY A 110 -5.25 45.67 7.85
CA GLY A 110 -5.04 46.04 6.45
C GLY A 110 -4.19 45.07 5.63
N MET A 111 -3.99 43.83 6.07
CA MET A 111 -3.34 42.77 5.29
C MET A 111 -4.36 41.97 4.47
N HIS A 112 -3.90 41.33 3.40
CA HIS A 112 -4.64 40.25 2.74
C HIS A 112 -4.79 39.06 3.70
N ALA A 113 -6.00 38.53 3.81
CA ALA A 113 -6.31 37.38 4.67
C ALA A 113 -6.45 36.13 3.82
N SER A 114 -5.63 35.13 4.13
CA SER A 114 -5.57 33.90 3.35
C SER A 114 -5.61 32.68 4.28
N VAL A 115 -6.14 31.56 3.80
CA VAL A 115 -6.23 30.32 4.58
C VAL A 115 -5.51 29.17 3.88
N ALA A 116 -4.68 28.45 4.62
CA ALA A 116 -3.99 27.26 4.16
C ALA A 116 -4.68 25.99 4.66
N ILE A 117 -4.59 24.93 3.86
CA ILE A 117 -4.99 23.57 4.24
C ILE A 117 -3.86 22.57 3.95
N ASN A 118 -3.65 21.66 4.91
CA ASN A 118 -2.67 20.59 4.81
C ASN A 118 -3.04 19.51 3.78
N PRO A 119 -2.08 18.67 3.36
CA PRO A 119 -2.37 17.54 2.47
C PRO A 119 -3.44 16.58 3.02
N GLY A 120 -3.60 16.47 4.34
CA GLY A 120 -4.65 15.66 4.97
C GLY A 120 -6.04 16.29 5.01
N THR A 121 -6.14 17.62 4.92
CA THR A 121 -7.39 18.36 5.14
C THR A 121 -8.16 18.50 3.83
N PRO A 122 -9.40 17.99 3.71
CA PRO A 122 -10.13 18.02 2.45
C PRO A 122 -10.60 19.44 2.11
N ALA A 123 -10.75 19.74 0.81
CA ALA A 123 -11.24 21.04 0.35
C ALA A 123 -12.65 21.38 0.85
N THR A 124 -13.43 20.37 1.24
CA THR A 124 -14.77 20.53 1.80
C THR A 124 -14.79 21.20 3.17
N GLU A 125 -13.67 21.18 3.92
CA GLU A 125 -13.56 21.92 5.20
C GLU A 125 -13.51 23.44 4.98
N ILE A 126 -13.15 23.89 3.78
CA ILE A 126 -13.35 25.28 3.41
C ILE A 126 -14.84 25.51 3.15
N SER A 127 -15.50 26.13 4.13
CA SER A 127 -16.88 26.57 3.98
C SER A 127 -17.00 27.70 2.95
N ASP A 128 -18.18 27.85 2.34
CA ASP A 128 -18.43 28.94 1.40
C ASP A 128 -18.30 30.31 2.10
N GLU A 129 -18.74 30.42 3.36
CA GLU A 129 -18.58 31.63 4.17
C GLU A 129 -17.11 32.02 4.35
N LEU A 130 -16.25 31.05 4.69
CA LEU A 130 -14.81 31.29 4.82
C LEU A 130 -14.18 31.67 3.49
N ALA A 131 -14.51 30.94 2.41
CA ALA A 131 -14.00 31.21 1.08
C ALA A 131 -14.36 32.60 0.55
N HIS A 132 -15.54 33.12 0.90
CA HIS A 132 -15.95 34.48 0.56
C HIS A 132 -15.31 35.55 1.46
N ALA A 133 -14.83 35.18 2.64
CA ALA A 133 -14.18 36.09 3.58
C ALA A 133 -12.68 36.25 3.32
N VAL A 134 -12.01 35.24 2.74
CA VAL A 134 -10.57 35.27 2.42
C VAL A 134 -10.30 35.85 1.02
N ASP A 135 -9.06 36.27 0.82
CA ASP A 135 -8.56 36.80 -0.45
C ASP A 135 -7.83 35.70 -1.26
N MET A 136 -7.33 34.65 -0.60
CA MET A 136 -6.64 33.52 -1.21
C MET A 136 -6.79 32.24 -0.38
N ILE A 137 -6.79 31.07 -1.05
CA ILE A 137 -6.66 29.77 -0.40
C ILE A 137 -5.34 29.11 -0.83
N LEU A 138 -4.54 28.69 0.13
CA LEU A 138 -3.32 27.91 -0.09
C LEU A 138 -3.60 26.41 0.10
N VAL A 139 -3.32 25.61 -0.93
CA VAL A 139 -3.33 24.15 -0.86
C VAL A 139 -1.91 23.65 -0.75
N MET A 140 -1.55 23.09 0.41
CA MET A 140 -0.25 22.46 0.61
C MET A 140 -0.13 21.19 -0.25
N THR A 141 0.92 21.11 -1.05
CA THR A 141 1.28 19.96 -1.89
C THR A 141 2.49 19.19 -1.37
N VAL A 142 2.93 19.51 -0.14
CA VAL A 142 3.83 18.71 0.73
C VAL A 142 3.35 18.89 2.18
N TRP A 143 3.82 18.06 3.12
CA TRP A 143 3.56 18.36 4.53
C TRP A 143 4.40 19.57 4.96
N PRO A 144 3.83 20.60 5.61
CA PRO A 144 4.58 21.78 6.01
C PRO A 144 5.69 21.44 7.02
N GLY A 145 6.72 22.27 7.05
CA GLY A 145 7.85 22.14 8.00
C GLY A 145 9.22 21.94 7.38
N ALA A 146 9.33 21.56 6.11
CA ALA A 146 10.62 21.42 5.43
C ALA A 146 10.55 21.68 3.92
N GLY A 147 11.54 22.40 3.38
CA GLY A 147 11.73 22.58 1.94
C GLY A 147 12.27 21.31 1.26
N GLY A 148 12.15 21.24 -0.07
CA GLY A 148 12.74 20.18 -0.90
C GLY A 148 12.00 18.83 -0.90
N GLN A 149 10.81 18.77 -0.29
CA GLN A 149 9.95 17.59 -0.32
C GLN A 149 9.34 17.35 -1.71
N LYS A 150 8.92 16.09 -1.95
CA LYS A 150 8.32 15.70 -3.22
C LYS A 150 6.85 16.12 -3.27
N PHE A 151 6.47 16.74 -4.38
CA PHE A 151 5.10 17.10 -4.72
C PHE A 151 4.11 15.94 -4.56
N ILE A 152 3.00 16.19 -3.86
CA ILE A 152 1.89 15.27 -3.61
C ILE A 152 0.78 15.56 -4.63
N ALA A 153 0.80 14.82 -5.75
CA ALA A 153 -0.14 15.01 -6.86
C ALA A 153 -1.61 14.74 -6.46
N GLU A 154 -1.83 13.98 -5.40
CA GLU A 154 -3.14 13.70 -4.80
C GLU A 154 -3.82 14.95 -4.22
N CYS A 155 -3.12 16.07 -4.12
CA CYS A 155 -3.71 17.36 -3.72
C CYS A 155 -4.39 18.10 -4.88
N MET A 156 -4.09 17.75 -6.14
CA MET A 156 -4.68 18.44 -7.31
C MET A 156 -6.20 18.36 -7.41
N PRO A 157 -6.88 17.25 -7.04
CA PRO A 157 -8.33 17.22 -6.92
C PRO A 157 -8.89 18.30 -5.99
N LYS A 158 -8.19 18.67 -4.91
CA LYS A 158 -8.60 19.75 -4.00
C LYS A 158 -8.56 21.11 -4.70
N VAL A 159 -7.47 21.37 -5.42
CA VAL A 159 -7.31 22.59 -6.22
C VAL A 159 -8.43 22.70 -7.28
N ALA A 160 -8.71 21.60 -7.98
CA ALA A 160 -9.76 21.54 -8.99
C ALA A 160 -11.17 21.76 -8.39
N GLU A 161 -11.45 21.18 -7.22
CA GLU A 161 -12.70 21.39 -6.50
C GLU A 161 -12.86 22.85 -6.07
N LEU A 162 -11.83 23.43 -5.44
CA LEU A 162 -11.83 24.82 -5.00
C LEU A 162 -11.99 25.77 -6.19
N ARG A 163 -11.30 25.54 -7.31
CA ARG A 163 -11.46 26.35 -8.53
C ARG A 163 -12.86 26.23 -9.13
N ALA A 164 -13.48 25.06 -9.04
CA ALA A 164 -14.85 24.86 -9.51
C ALA A 164 -15.87 25.60 -8.63
N ARG A 165 -15.67 25.61 -7.31
CA ARG A 165 -16.53 26.31 -6.34
C ARG A 165 -16.33 27.82 -6.34
N PHE A 166 -15.08 28.27 -6.45
CA PHE A 166 -14.68 29.67 -6.29
C PHE A 166 -13.88 30.13 -7.52
N ALA A 167 -14.60 30.42 -8.61
CA ALA A 167 -14.00 30.64 -9.93
C ALA A 167 -13.03 31.82 -10.02
N ASP A 168 -13.20 32.85 -9.18
CA ASP A 168 -12.44 34.09 -9.20
C ASP A 168 -11.57 34.31 -7.95
N LEU A 169 -11.52 33.34 -7.03
CA LEU A 169 -10.65 33.40 -5.86
C LEU A 169 -9.21 33.01 -6.25
N ASP A 170 -8.21 33.63 -5.64
CA ASP A 170 -6.81 33.20 -5.80
C ASP A 170 -6.62 31.84 -5.12
N ILE A 171 -6.05 30.88 -5.85
CA ILE A 171 -5.72 29.54 -5.32
C ILE A 171 -4.22 29.34 -5.49
N GLU A 172 -3.56 29.22 -4.35
CA GLU A 172 -2.13 28.99 -4.24
C GLU A 172 -1.81 27.52 -4.05
N VAL A 173 -0.65 27.10 -4.56
CA VAL A 173 -0.04 25.80 -4.27
C VAL A 173 1.39 25.99 -3.77
N ASP A 174 1.71 25.32 -2.66
CA ASP A 174 3.07 25.30 -2.09
C ASP A 174 3.52 23.87 -1.76
N GLY A 175 4.72 23.52 -2.26
CA GLY A 175 5.38 22.26 -1.96
C GLY A 175 5.78 21.47 -3.20
N GLY A 176 7.07 21.48 -3.55
CA GLY A 176 7.61 20.67 -4.65
C GLY A 176 7.14 21.13 -6.04
N VAL A 177 6.67 22.37 -6.17
CA VAL A 177 6.27 22.95 -7.46
C VAL A 177 7.50 23.43 -8.23
N GLY A 178 7.52 23.15 -9.52
CA GLY A 178 8.60 23.52 -10.44
C GLY A 178 8.26 23.06 -11.86
N PRO A 179 9.22 23.12 -12.81
CA PRO A 179 8.94 22.86 -14.23
C PRO A 179 8.30 21.51 -14.54
N LYS A 180 8.56 20.48 -13.72
CA LYS A 180 8.01 19.12 -13.89
C LYS A 180 6.59 18.94 -13.34
N THR A 181 6.16 19.81 -12.43
CA THR A 181 4.91 19.65 -11.66
C THR A 181 3.91 20.79 -11.92
N ILE A 182 4.36 21.91 -12.48
CA ILE A 182 3.55 23.09 -12.75
C ILE A 182 2.34 22.80 -13.64
N ALA A 183 2.48 21.94 -14.65
CA ALA A 183 1.38 21.61 -15.55
C ALA A 183 0.17 21.03 -14.79
N ALA A 184 0.41 20.13 -13.83
CA ALA A 184 -0.66 19.55 -13.02
C ALA A 184 -1.35 20.61 -12.13
N CYS A 185 -0.58 21.54 -11.57
CA CYS A 185 -1.10 22.63 -10.75
C CYS A 185 -1.95 23.60 -11.57
N ALA A 186 -1.43 24.00 -12.71
CA ALA A 186 -2.06 24.91 -13.65
C ALA A 186 -3.36 24.32 -14.23
N ASP A 187 -3.34 23.06 -14.67
CA ASP A 187 -4.52 22.36 -15.20
C ASP A 187 -5.60 22.14 -14.13
N ALA A 188 -5.19 21.95 -12.86
CA ALA A 188 -6.13 21.90 -11.74
C ALA A 188 -6.75 23.27 -11.41
N GLY A 189 -6.16 24.37 -11.90
CA GLY A 189 -6.69 25.72 -11.75
C GLY A 189 -6.03 26.57 -10.66
N ALA A 190 -4.85 26.18 -10.17
CA ALA A 190 -4.01 27.07 -9.37
C ALA A 190 -3.57 28.27 -10.20
N ASN A 191 -3.42 29.43 -9.56
CA ASN A 191 -2.97 30.64 -10.21
C ASN A 191 -1.93 31.42 -9.41
N VAL A 192 -1.71 31.09 -8.14
CA VAL A 192 -0.57 31.57 -7.35
C VAL A 192 0.36 30.39 -7.12
N ILE A 193 1.64 30.53 -7.47
CA ILE A 193 2.59 29.42 -7.54
C ILE A 193 3.78 29.68 -6.64
N VAL A 194 3.91 28.87 -5.60
CA VAL A 194 5.07 28.91 -4.71
C VAL A 194 6.10 27.89 -5.17
N ALA A 195 7.32 28.37 -5.47
CA ALA A 195 8.43 27.53 -5.91
C ALA A 195 9.72 27.95 -5.19
N GLY A 196 10.27 27.06 -4.36
CA GLY A 196 11.52 27.28 -3.64
C GLY A 196 12.74 26.83 -4.46
N THR A 197 13.22 25.61 -4.19
CA THR A 197 14.49 25.09 -4.76
C THR A 197 14.54 25.06 -6.28
N ALA A 198 13.40 24.90 -6.96
CA ALA A 198 13.33 24.93 -8.42
C ALA A 198 13.72 26.28 -9.02
N VAL A 199 13.56 27.37 -8.28
CA VAL A 199 13.90 28.74 -8.71
C VAL A 199 15.25 29.16 -8.12
N PHE A 200 15.42 29.03 -6.79
CA PHE A 200 16.61 29.56 -6.11
C PHE A 200 17.93 28.86 -6.49
N ASN A 201 17.88 27.56 -6.80
CA ASN A 201 19.07 26.77 -7.16
C ASN A 201 19.34 26.72 -8.66
N ASP A 202 18.49 27.34 -9.48
CA ASP A 202 18.71 27.40 -10.92
C ASP A 202 19.69 28.54 -11.27
N ALA A 203 20.51 28.31 -12.29
CA ALA A 203 21.45 29.33 -12.79
C ALA A 203 20.73 30.50 -13.49
N GLN A 204 19.49 30.29 -13.96
CA GLN A 204 18.67 31.30 -14.62
C GLN A 204 17.25 31.38 -14.02
N PRO A 205 17.09 31.92 -12.79
CA PRO A 205 15.79 31.97 -12.11
C PRO A 205 14.70 32.68 -12.89
N SER A 206 15.04 33.75 -13.62
CA SER A 206 14.09 34.49 -14.46
C SER A 206 13.43 33.62 -15.53
N SER A 207 14.21 32.73 -16.15
CA SER A 207 13.69 31.77 -17.14
C SER A 207 12.73 30.76 -16.52
N VAL A 208 13.00 30.32 -15.29
CA VAL A 208 12.13 29.39 -14.56
C VAL A 208 10.84 30.08 -14.16
N ILE A 209 10.91 31.29 -13.59
CA ILE A 209 9.74 32.09 -13.23
C ILE A 209 8.84 32.31 -14.45
N GLU A 210 9.42 32.75 -15.57
CA GLU A 210 8.69 32.98 -16.81
C GLU A 210 8.06 31.70 -17.37
N TYR A 211 8.78 30.57 -17.29
CA TYR A 211 8.24 29.27 -17.69
C TYR A 211 7.02 28.87 -16.83
N LEU A 212 7.11 29.00 -15.51
CA LEU A 212 6.01 28.67 -14.60
C LEU A 212 4.78 29.55 -14.88
N ARG A 213 5.01 30.86 -15.10
CA ARG A 213 3.95 31.81 -15.46
C ARG A 213 3.27 31.42 -16.76
N THR A 214 4.06 31.21 -17.81
CA THR A 214 3.57 30.85 -19.15
C THR A 214 2.74 29.57 -19.11
N GLN A 215 3.18 28.54 -18.37
CA GLN A 215 2.41 27.30 -18.25
C GLN A 215 1.04 27.51 -17.60
N CYS A 216 0.97 28.35 -16.57
CA CYS A 216 -0.30 28.70 -15.93
C CYS A 216 -1.20 29.49 -16.87
N GLU A 217 -0.69 30.53 -17.54
CA GLU A 217 -1.47 31.35 -18.47
C GLU A 217 -2.03 30.53 -19.64
N GLN A 218 -1.23 29.61 -20.18
CA GLN A 218 -1.68 28.68 -21.22
C GLN A 218 -2.79 27.76 -20.71
N ALA A 219 -2.68 27.22 -19.50
CA ALA A 219 -3.74 26.40 -18.91
C ALA A 219 -5.02 27.22 -18.69
N GLN A 220 -4.89 28.46 -18.19
CA GLN A 220 -6.02 29.36 -18.00
C GLN A 220 -6.74 29.69 -19.32
N ALA A 221 -5.97 29.92 -20.40
CA ALA A 221 -6.52 30.14 -21.73
C ALA A 221 -7.31 28.93 -22.22
N ARG A 222 -6.75 27.71 -22.12
CA ARG A 222 -7.45 26.46 -22.48
C ARG A 222 -8.76 26.29 -21.71
N ILE A 223 -8.74 26.50 -20.39
CA ILE A 223 -9.92 26.38 -19.52
C ILE A 223 -10.98 27.41 -19.91
N ARG A 224 -10.58 28.64 -20.25
CA ARG A 224 -11.49 29.70 -20.70
C ARG A 224 -12.14 29.35 -22.02
N GLU A 225 -11.37 28.91 -23.01
CA GLU A 225 -11.88 28.49 -24.31
C GLU A 225 -12.87 27.32 -24.20
N GLU A 226 -12.56 26.32 -23.35
CA GLU A 226 -13.46 25.19 -23.11
C GLU A 226 -14.79 25.64 -22.48
N ARG A 227 -14.73 26.54 -21.48
CA ARG A 227 -15.93 27.13 -20.87
C ARG A 227 -16.76 27.91 -21.88
N GLU A 228 -16.14 28.75 -22.70
CA GLU A 228 -16.84 29.50 -23.75
C GLU A 228 -17.46 28.58 -24.80
N ARG A 229 -16.79 27.49 -25.17
CA ARG A 229 -17.32 26.49 -26.10
C ARG A 229 -18.55 25.80 -25.52
N ILE A 230 -18.54 25.46 -24.22
CA ILE A 230 -19.69 24.87 -23.52
C ILE A 230 -20.86 25.87 -23.48
N LEU A 231 -20.59 27.16 -23.24
CA LEU A 231 -21.61 28.20 -23.23
C LEU A 231 -22.21 28.43 -24.62
N ARG A 232 -21.38 28.51 -25.67
CA ARG A 232 -21.81 28.66 -27.07
C ARG A 232 -22.58 27.44 -27.62
N GLY A 233 -22.36 26.25 -27.03
CA GLY A 233 -23.04 25.01 -27.42
C GLY A 233 -24.42 24.79 -26.78
N ARG A 234 -24.91 25.70 -25.93
CA ARG A 234 -26.28 25.65 -25.41
C ARG A 234 -27.21 26.46 -26.32
N PRO A 235 -28.24 25.85 -26.96
CA PRO A 235 -29.28 26.64 -27.61
C PRO A 235 -30.06 27.44 -26.55
N ASP A 236 -30.41 28.67 -26.89
CA ASP A 236 -31.15 29.60 -26.03
C ASP A 236 -32.46 28.98 -25.54
N VAL A 237 -32.55 28.74 -24.23
CA VAL A 237 -33.82 28.45 -23.55
C VAL A 237 -34.06 29.56 -22.55
N GLU A 238 -34.59 30.68 -23.05
CA GLU A 238 -35.37 31.59 -22.22
C GLU A 238 -36.83 31.11 -22.19
N ALA A 239 -37.43 31.24 -21.00
CA ALA A 239 -38.85 31.13 -20.69
C ALA A 239 -39.51 29.72 -20.76
N SER A 240 -39.32 28.91 -19.72
CA SER A 240 -40.46 28.33 -19.00
C SER A 240 -40.01 27.74 -17.65
N GLY A 241 -40.68 28.17 -16.58
CA GLY A 241 -40.39 27.72 -15.23
C GLY A 241 -40.73 26.24 -15.01
N ARG A 242 -39.71 25.46 -14.65
CA ARG A 242 -39.66 24.42 -13.62
C ARG A 242 -38.23 23.86 -13.61
N PRO A 243 -37.57 23.68 -12.46
CA PRO A 243 -36.28 23.02 -12.44
C PRO A 243 -36.49 21.55 -12.83
N GLU A 244 -35.99 21.14 -13.99
CA GLU A 244 -35.82 19.72 -14.26
C GLU A 244 -34.79 19.14 -13.27
N PRO A 245 -35.03 17.94 -12.73
CA PRO A 245 -34.13 17.35 -11.75
C PRO A 245 -32.77 17.13 -12.40
N CYS A 246 -31.74 17.69 -11.73
CA CYS A 246 -30.34 17.57 -12.08
C CYS A 246 -30.00 16.13 -12.46
N ARG A 247 -29.81 15.89 -13.76
CA ARG A 247 -29.42 14.58 -14.28
C ARG A 247 -27.97 14.36 -13.86
N SER A 248 -27.81 13.68 -12.72
CA SER A 248 -26.54 13.26 -12.13
C SER A 248 -25.52 12.93 -13.22
N ARG A 249 -24.40 13.66 -13.25
CA ARG A 249 -23.21 13.22 -13.99
C ARG A 249 -22.95 11.78 -13.55
N ARG A 250 -23.11 10.89 -14.51
CA ARG A 250 -23.26 9.46 -14.32
C ARG A 250 -21.93 8.92 -13.75
N MET A 251 -21.91 8.67 -12.43
CA MET A 251 -20.89 8.00 -11.60
C MET A 251 -20.59 6.55 -12.03
N TRP A 252 -20.59 6.26 -13.33
CA TRP A 252 -20.58 4.90 -13.89
C TRP A 252 -19.26 4.49 -14.55
N PRO A 253 -18.36 5.38 -15.05
CA PRO A 253 -17.04 4.98 -15.54
C PRO A 253 -16.07 4.58 -14.42
N GLN A 254 -15.96 5.40 -13.35
CA GLN A 254 -15.05 5.15 -12.23
C GLN A 254 -15.43 3.92 -11.40
N VAL A 255 -16.73 3.69 -11.16
CA VAL A 255 -17.23 2.51 -10.42
C VAL A 255 -16.96 1.21 -11.22
N ARG A 256 -17.08 1.25 -12.56
CA ARG A 256 -16.75 0.09 -13.41
C ARG A 256 -15.25 -0.21 -13.41
N ALA A 257 -14.39 0.81 -13.50
CA ALA A 257 -12.94 0.65 -13.42
C ALA A 257 -12.49 0.08 -12.08
N MET A 258 -13.04 0.60 -10.97
CA MET A 258 -12.80 0.08 -9.62
C MET A 258 -13.27 -1.37 -9.48
N SER A 259 -14.46 -1.70 -10.01
CA SER A 259 -15.01 -3.07 -9.92
C SER A 259 -14.14 -4.11 -10.64
N LEU A 260 -13.53 -3.74 -11.77
CA LEU A 260 -12.65 -4.65 -12.51
C LEU A 260 -11.33 -4.87 -11.78
N MET A 261 -10.70 -3.81 -11.25
CA MET A 261 -9.46 -3.91 -10.48
C MET A 261 -9.65 -4.78 -9.24
N VAL A 262 -10.70 -4.51 -8.46
CA VAL A 262 -11.03 -5.29 -7.26
C VAL A 262 -11.31 -6.74 -7.64
N ALA A 263 -12.06 -6.99 -8.73
CA ALA A 263 -12.30 -8.34 -9.22
C ALA A 263 -11.02 -9.08 -9.60
N LEU A 264 -10.09 -8.45 -10.32
CA LEU A 264 -8.82 -9.08 -10.71
C LEU A 264 -7.95 -9.44 -9.50
N LEU A 265 -7.84 -8.54 -8.53
CA LEU A 265 -7.07 -8.80 -7.32
C LEU A 265 -7.72 -9.89 -6.47
N LEU A 266 -9.05 -9.87 -6.32
CA LEU A 266 -9.80 -10.92 -5.62
C LEU A 266 -9.62 -12.27 -6.29
N VAL A 267 -9.72 -12.34 -7.62
CA VAL A 267 -9.52 -13.59 -8.38
C VAL A 267 -8.09 -14.10 -8.19
N ALA A 268 -7.08 -13.23 -8.31
CA ALA A 268 -5.69 -13.61 -8.10
C ALA A 268 -5.48 -14.18 -6.69
N ALA A 269 -5.80 -13.41 -5.65
CA ALA A 269 -5.60 -13.82 -4.25
C ALA A 269 -6.40 -15.08 -3.90
N THR A 270 -7.67 -15.17 -4.31
CA THR A 270 -8.52 -16.33 -4.01
C THR A 270 -8.08 -17.57 -4.78
N SER A 271 -7.62 -17.43 -6.04
CA SER A 271 -7.09 -18.57 -6.80
C SER A 271 -5.79 -19.12 -6.20
N THR A 272 -4.92 -18.25 -5.68
CA THR A 272 -3.71 -18.64 -4.95
C THR A 272 -4.04 -19.39 -3.65
N VAL A 273 -4.98 -18.87 -2.86
CA VAL A 273 -5.43 -19.54 -1.62
C VAL A 273 -6.10 -20.88 -1.94
N TYR A 274 -6.95 -20.92 -2.96
CA TYR A 274 -7.65 -22.13 -3.38
C TYR A 274 -6.65 -23.21 -3.82
N THR A 275 -5.76 -22.89 -4.76
CA THR A 275 -4.74 -23.82 -5.26
C THR A 275 -3.82 -24.32 -4.14
N GLY A 276 -3.33 -23.43 -3.28
CA GLY A 276 -2.52 -23.78 -2.11
C GLY A 276 -3.25 -24.70 -1.12
N SER A 277 -4.53 -24.43 -0.86
CA SER A 277 -5.36 -25.26 0.04
C SER A 277 -5.48 -26.69 -0.48
N PHE A 278 -5.79 -26.86 -1.77
CA PHE A 278 -5.90 -28.19 -2.38
C PHE A 278 -4.55 -28.90 -2.47
N ALA A 279 -3.47 -28.18 -2.76
CA ALA A 279 -2.12 -28.72 -2.78
C ALA A 279 -1.59 -29.14 -1.39
N SER A 280 -2.19 -28.61 -0.32
CA SER A 280 -1.87 -28.95 1.08
C SER A 280 -2.53 -30.24 1.58
N LEU A 281 -3.50 -30.80 0.84
CA LEU A 281 -4.23 -32.00 1.28
C LEU A 281 -3.28 -33.17 1.55
N SER A 282 -3.63 -34.00 2.52
CA SER A 282 -2.87 -35.21 2.86
C SER A 282 -3.80 -36.41 2.86
N THR A 283 -3.26 -37.61 2.63
CA THR A 283 -4.03 -38.85 2.67
C THR A 283 -4.34 -39.20 4.14
N PRO A 284 -5.62 -39.28 4.57
CA PRO A 284 -5.99 -39.59 5.95
C PRO A 284 -5.52 -40.98 6.39
N GLU A 285 -5.25 -41.16 7.70
CA GLU A 285 -4.77 -42.43 8.25
C GLU A 285 -5.72 -43.62 8.00
N SER A 286 -7.04 -43.38 8.04
CA SER A 286 -8.05 -44.40 7.71
C SER A 286 -7.87 -44.92 6.29
N THR A 287 -7.66 -44.02 5.33
CA THR A 287 -7.40 -44.37 3.93
C THR A 287 -6.05 -45.05 3.74
N LYS A 288 -4.99 -44.59 4.45
CA LYS A 288 -3.67 -45.26 4.39
C LYS A 288 -3.77 -46.74 4.80
N LYS A 289 -4.54 -47.04 5.84
CA LYS A 289 -4.81 -48.42 6.29
C LYS A 289 -5.58 -49.22 5.24
N LEU A 290 -6.67 -48.67 4.70
CA LEU A 290 -7.48 -49.30 3.66
C LEU A 290 -6.66 -49.61 2.38
N ARG A 291 -5.84 -48.66 1.92
CA ARG A 291 -4.97 -48.88 0.74
C ARG A 291 -3.93 -49.95 0.95
N LYS A 292 -3.36 -50.00 2.16
CA LYS A 292 -2.42 -51.04 2.56
C LYS A 292 -3.07 -52.43 2.57
N GLU A 293 -4.32 -52.51 3.04
CA GLU A 293 -5.13 -53.75 3.00
C GLU A 293 -5.51 -54.15 1.57
N GLN A 294 -5.72 -53.18 0.66
CA GLN A 294 -6.06 -53.40 -0.74
C GLN A 294 -4.84 -53.59 -1.69
N GLY A 295 -3.61 -53.52 -1.17
CA GLY A 295 -2.39 -53.63 -1.97
C GLY A 295 -2.15 -52.47 -2.95
N LEU A 296 -2.80 -51.32 -2.73
CA LEU A 296 -2.63 -50.12 -3.55
C LEU A 296 -1.41 -49.31 -3.06
N PRO A 297 -0.72 -48.57 -3.95
CA PRO A 297 0.37 -47.69 -3.55
C PRO A 297 -0.10 -46.66 -2.52
N VAL A 298 0.70 -46.49 -1.46
CA VAL A 298 0.49 -45.50 -0.41
C VAL A 298 1.48 -44.36 -0.62
N ASP A 299 0.98 -43.14 -0.75
CA ASP A 299 1.82 -41.96 -0.88
C ASP A 299 2.45 -41.62 0.48
N ASP A 300 3.67 -42.11 0.69
CA ASP A 300 4.53 -41.81 1.84
C ASP A 300 5.48 -40.62 1.56
N GLU A 301 5.13 -39.73 0.61
CA GLU A 301 5.90 -38.50 0.39
C GLU A 301 5.88 -37.65 1.67
N LYS A 302 6.99 -37.72 2.42
CA LYS A 302 7.37 -36.73 3.43
C LYS A 302 7.66 -35.42 2.71
N ASP A 303 6.59 -34.71 2.39
CA ASP A 303 6.71 -33.29 2.14
C ASP A 303 7.34 -32.68 3.39
N GLY A 304 8.33 -31.80 3.25
CA GLY A 304 8.91 -31.08 4.39
C GLY A 304 7.92 -30.10 5.05
N THR A 305 6.67 -30.51 5.25
CA THR A 305 5.61 -29.82 5.97
C THR A 305 6.04 -29.62 7.41
N GLN A 306 6.06 -28.37 7.82
CA GLN A 306 6.41 -27.99 9.19
C GLN A 306 5.09 -27.83 9.95
N GLY A 307 4.82 -28.73 10.90
CA GLY A 307 3.62 -28.62 11.72
C GLY A 307 3.73 -27.42 12.67
N LEU A 308 2.91 -26.39 12.44
CA LEU A 308 2.88 -25.23 13.32
C LEU A 308 2.03 -25.56 14.55
N ASN A 309 2.68 -25.63 15.72
CA ASN A 309 2.02 -25.83 17.00
C ASN A 309 1.63 -24.49 17.66
N SER A 310 0.85 -24.54 18.74
CA SER A 310 0.39 -23.34 19.44
C SER A 310 1.54 -22.48 20.00
N SER A 311 2.67 -23.06 20.42
CA SER A 311 3.83 -22.29 20.89
C SER A 311 4.55 -21.54 19.78
N ASP A 312 4.65 -22.14 18.59
CA ASP A 312 5.29 -21.54 17.42
C ASP A 312 4.41 -20.42 16.84
N ALA A 313 3.08 -20.61 16.85
CA ALA A 313 2.12 -19.60 16.41
C ALA A 313 2.20 -18.28 17.21
N TRP A 314 2.42 -18.35 18.52
CA TRP A 314 2.61 -17.16 19.37
C TRP A 314 3.91 -16.39 19.05
N LEU A 315 4.94 -17.07 18.56
CA LEU A 315 6.23 -16.46 18.26
C LEU A 315 6.28 -15.78 16.89
N LEU A 316 5.39 -16.14 15.95
CA LEU A 316 5.37 -15.57 14.60
C LEU A 316 5.25 -14.04 14.56
N PRO A 317 4.34 -13.39 15.33
CA PRO A 317 4.32 -11.93 15.46
C PRO A 317 5.65 -11.32 15.93
N VAL A 318 6.37 -12.00 16.82
CA VAL A 318 7.64 -11.52 17.38
C VAL A 318 8.75 -11.62 16.33
N PHE A 319 8.85 -12.76 15.64
CA PHE A 319 9.80 -12.92 14.54
C PHE A 319 9.53 -11.94 13.41
N GLY A 320 8.25 -11.76 13.04
CA GLY A 320 7.82 -10.75 12.08
C GLY A 320 8.28 -9.35 12.49
N SER A 321 8.15 -9.01 13.78
CA SER A 321 8.56 -7.71 14.31
C SER A 321 10.07 -7.49 14.21
N ILE A 322 10.87 -8.51 14.54
CA ILE A 322 12.33 -8.44 14.44
C ILE A 322 12.77 -8.22 12.99
N VAL A 323 12.20 -9.00 12.05
CA VAL A 323 12.50 -8.88 10.62
C VAL A 323 12.08 -7.51 10.09
N LEU A 324 10.88 -7.05 10.46
CA LEU A 324 10.35 -5.76 10.03
C LEU A 324 11.22 -4.60 10.53
N VAL A 325 11.60 -4.59 11.81
CA VAL A 325 12.47 -3.56 12.38
C VAL A 325 13.86 -3.61 11.76
N SER A 326 14.41 -4.80 11.55
CA SER A 326 15.72 -4.94 10.89
C SER A 326 15.70 -4.37 9.47
N LEU A 327 14.64 -4.65 8.72
CA LEU A 327 14.47 -4.12 7.36
C LEU A 327 14.21 -2.60 7.37
N TYR A 328 13.46 -2.09 8.34
CA TYR A 328 13.26 -0.66 8.54
C TYR A 328 14.58 0.07 8.84
N LEU A 329 15.38 -0.45 9.77
CA LEU A 329 16.69 0.11 10.09
C LEU A 329 17.62 0.01 8.88
N ALA A 330 17.58 -1.09 8.13
CA ALA A 330 18.34 -1.21 6.89
C ALA A 330 17.96 -0.09 5.91
N PHE A 331 16.68 0.10 5.60
CA PHE A 331 16.23 1.19 4.71
C PHE A 331 16.53 2.60 5.26
N LYS A 332 16.67 2.74 6.57
CA LYS A 332 16.99 4.02 7.21
C LYS A 332 18.48 4.37 7.12
N TYR A 333 19.38 3.39 7.19
CA TYR A 333 20.82 3.62 7.33
C TYR A 333 21.68 3.15 6.15
N LEU A 334 21.17 2.24 5.31
CA LEU A 334 21.88 1.72 4.14
C LEU A 334 21.29 2.29 2.85
N ASP A 335 22.07 2.25 1.78
CA ASP A 335 21.61 2.71 0.48
C ASP A 335 20.51 1.80 -0.07
N ARG A 336 19.46 2.43 -0.61
CA ARG A 336 18.25 1.74 -1.07
C ARG A 336 18.55 0.74 -2.19
N GLU A 337 19.49 1.07 -3.08
CA GLU A 337 19.80 0.26 -4.25
C GLU A 337 20.45 -1.07 -3.86
N THR A 338 21.38 -1.05 -2.92
CA THR A 338 22.04 -2.25 -2.40
C THR A 338 21.06 -3.13 -1.65
N ILE A 339 20.18 -2.55 -0.81
CA ILE A 339 19.14 -3.34 -0.12
C ILE A 339 18.23 -4.03 -1.13
N LEU A 340 17.74 -3.28 -2.12
CA LEU A 340 16.86 -3.82 -3.15
C LEU A 340 17.56 -4.90 -3.98
N LEU A 341 18.82 -4.69 -4.34
CA LEU A 341 19.62 -5.69 -5.06
C LEU A 341 19.79 -6.97 -4.23
N LEU A 342 20.17 -6.85 -2.95
CA LEU A 342 20.35 -8.00 -2.05
C LEU A 342 19.04 -8.79 -1.89
N VAL A 343 17.94 -8.09 -1.66
CA VAL A 343 16.60 -8.67 -1.57
C VAL A 343 16.22 -9.37 -2.89
N GLN A 344 16.49 -8.74 -4.04
CA GLN A 344 16.16 -9.31 -5.34
C GLN A 344 16.95 -10.58 -5.62
N VAL A 345 18.25 -10.59 -5.33
CA VAL A 345 19.08 -11.78 -5.45
C VAL A 345 18.57 -12.87 -4.51
N TYR A 346 18.25 -12.53 -3.26
CA TYR A 346 17.69 -13.48 -2.29
C TYR A 346 16.39 -14.13 -2.79
N PHE A 347 15.39 -13.34 -3.20
CA PHE A 347 14.11 -13.87 -3.70
C PHE A 347 14.25 -14.56 -5.05
N GLY A 348 15.17 -14.11 -5.89
CA GLY A 348 15.50 -14.77 -7.15
C GLY A 348 16.06 -16.18 -6.92
N LEU A 349 17.03 -16.33 -6.03
CA LEU A 349 17.59 -17.63 -5.65
C LEU A 349 16.54 -18.52 -4.95
N ALA A 350 15.76 -17.95 -4.03
CA ALA A 350 14.69 -18.68 -3.36
C ALA A 350 13.63 -19.20 -4.35
N SER A 351 13.35 -18.47 -5.43
CA SER A 351 12.38 -18.88 -6.46
C SER A 351 12.80 -20.17 -7.19
N VAL A 352 14.11 -20.37 -7.41
CA VAL A 352 14.65 -21.58 -8.03
C VAL A 352 14.41 -22.82 -7.16
N LEU A 353 14.36 -22.64 -5.84
CA LEU A 353 14.09 -23.72 -4.89
C LEU A 353 12.59 -23.95 -4.68
N VAL A 354 11.77 -22.89 -4.76
CA VAL A 354 10.34 -22.94 -4.42
C VAL A 354 9.46 -23.29 -5.61
N ILE A 355 9.70 -22.74 -6.80
CA ILE A 355 8.79 -22.89 -7.94
C ILE A 355 8.75 -24.33 -8.47
N PRO A 356 9.89 -25.04 -8.69
CA PRO A 356 9.85 -26.40 -9.24
C PRO A 356 8.99 -27.41 -8.47
N PRO A 357 9.13 -27.57 -7.13
CA PRO A 357 8.32 -28.55 -6.39
C PRO A 357 6.83 -28.19 -6.40
N VAL A 358 6.48 -26.90 -6.35
CA VAL A 358 5.08 -26.45 -6.47
C VAL A 358 4.53 -26.75 -7.86
N LEU A 359 5.29 -26.43 -8.91
CA LEU A 359 4.87 -26.64 -10.30
C LEU A 359 4.65 -28.12 -10.60
N LEU A 360 5.55 -28.98 -10.14
CA LEU A 360 5.38 -30.43 -10.24
C LEU A 360 4.11 -30.89 -9.53
N ARG A 361 3.86 -30.42 -8.31
CA ARG A 361 2.64 -30.75 -7.57
C ARG A 361 1.37 -30.32 -8.32
N LEU A 362 1.33 -29.07 -8.79
CA LEU A 362 0.19 -28.57 -9.56
C LEU A 362 -0.01 -29.34 -10.87
N SER A 363 1.09 -29.74 -11.53
CA SER A 363 1.01 -30.56 -12.74
C SER A 363 0.43 -31.94 -12.47
N ARG A 364 0.77 -32.58 -11.34
CA ARG A 364 0.16 -33.85 -10.90
C ARG A 364 -1.34 -33.69 -10.63
N MET A 365 -1.73 -32.58 -10.00
CA MET A 365 -3.14 -32.28 -9.75
C MET A 365 -3.94 -32.09 -11.05
N ALA A 366 -3.34 -31.51 -12.09
CA ALA A 366 -4.01 -31.22 -13.36
C ALA A 366 -4.03 -32.39 -14.35
N LEU A 367 -2.91 -33.11 -14.48
CA LEU A 367 -2.70 -34.15 -15.51
C LEU A 367 -2.84 -35.58 -14.99
N GLY A 368 -2.91 -35.77 -13.66
CA GLY A 368 -2.95 -37.08 -13.02
C GLY A 368 -1.58 -37.79 -12.95
N GLU A 369 -1.45 -38.76 -12.04
CA GLU A 369 -0.17 -39.44 -11.72
C GLU A 369 0.43 -40.22 -12.91
N ASN A 370 -0.40 -40.76 -13.80
CA ASN A 370 0.04 -41.71 -14.82
C ASN A 370 0.94 -41.09 -15.92
N ILE A 371 0.90 -39.78 -16.13
CA ILE A 371 1.67 -39.10 -17.18
C ILE A 371 3.07 -38.70 -16.68
N LEU A 372 3.16 -38.21 -15.43
CA LEU A 372 4.41 -37.71 -14.84
C LEU A 372 5.30 -38.81 -14.25
N THR A 373 4.73 -39.93 -13.82
CA THR A 373 5.47 -41.05 -13.22
C THR A 373 6.50 -41.71 -14.15
N ARG A 374 6.37 -41.56 -15.49
CA ARG A 374 7.38 -42.02 -16.45
C ARG A 374 8.65 -41.16 -16.48
N TRP A 375 8.52 -39.87 -16.21
CA TRP A 375 9.64 -38.93 -16.17
C TRP A 375 10.40 -39.00 -14.84
N GLU A 376 9.72 -39.37 -13.77
CA GLU A 376 10.24 -39.35 -12.40
C GLU A 376 10.99 -40.65 -12.00
N LYS A 377 10.59 -41.80 -12.56
CA LYS A 377 11.20 -43.12 -12.27
C LYS A 377 12.66 -43.31 -12.73
N GLN A 378 13.31 -42.27 -13.27
CA GLN A 378 14.73 -42.28 -13.66
C GLN A 378 15.59 -41.28 -12.85
N ALA A 379 15.22 -40.99 -11.60
CA ALA A 379 15.90 -39.99 -10.76
C ALA A 379 17.24 -40.48 -10.16
N LEU A 380 18.28 -39.64 -10.28
CA LEU A 380 19.42 -39.65 -9.36
C LEU A 380 18.92 -39.07 -8.03
N GLN A 381 18.84 -39.89 -6.98
CA GLN A 381 18.47 -39.43 -5.65
C GLN A 381 19.69 -38.82 -4.96
N CYS A 382 19.80 -37.50 -4.98
CA CYS A 382 20.72 -36.78 -4.09
C CYS A 382 19.93 -36.34 -2.87
N GLU A 383 20.15 -37.02 -1.75
CA GLU A 383 19.59 -36.66 -0.44
C GLU A 383 20.70 -35.97 0.36
N TRP A 384 20.58 -34.66 0.58
CA TRP A 384 21.52 -33.90 1.40
C TRP A 384 20.82 -33.46 2.67
N SER A 385 21.25 -33.98 3.82
CA SER A 385 20.76 -33.58 5.14
C SER A 385 21.85 -32.88 5.92
N ALA A 386 21.69 -31.59 6.19
CA ALA A 386 22.51 -30.88 7.18
C ALA A 386 21.79 -30.86 8.52
N GLU A 387 22.44 -31.41 9.54
CA GLU A 387 21.97 -31.39 10.92
C GLU A 387 22.90 -30.49 11.74
N TRP A 388 22.40 -29.32 12.15
CA TRP A 388 23.15 -28.44 13.04
C TRP A 388 22.85 -28.80 14.49
N THR A 389 23.84 -29.38 15.17
CA THR A 389 23.76 -29.71 16.59
C THR A 389 24.54 -28.70 17.42
N CYS A 390 23.93 -28.22 18.50
CA CYS A 390 24.62 -27.35 19.45
C CYS A 390 25.54 -28.22 20.35
N PRO A 391 26.84 -27.92 20.49
CA PRO A 391 27.77 -28.75 21.27
C PRO A 391 27.38 -28.92 22.74
N LYS A 392 26.60 -27.98 23.30
CA LYS A 392 26.22 -27.97 24.73
C LYS A 392 24.82 -28.51 25.04
N SER A 393 23.94 -28.75 24.06
CA SER A 393 22.55 -29.16 24.36
C SER A 393 22.04 -30.40 23.64
N LYS A 394 22.83 -31.04 22.75
CA LYS A 394 22.42 -32.22 21.93
C LYS A 394 21.05 -32.09 21.21
N ARG A 395 20.42 -30.90 21.18
CA ARG A 395 19.25 -30.62 20.36
C ARG A 395 19.71 -30.28 18.94
N SER A 396 19.14 -30.96 17.94
CA SER A 396 19.27 -30.55 16.55
C SER A 396 18.51 -29.23 16.36
N LEU A 397 19.21 -28.14 16.08
CA LEU A 397 18.63 -26.81 15.90
C LEU A 397 17.94 -26.66 14.54
N ALA A 398 18.39 -27.39 13.53
CA ALA A 398 17.75 -27.46 12.22
C ALA A 398 18.18 -28.74 11.50
N LYS A 399 17.23 -29.42 10.85
CA LYS A 399 17.49 -30.47 9.85
C LYS A 399 17.00 -29.95 8.51
N MET A 400 17.92 -29.71 7.59
CA MET A 400 17.57 -29.26 6.24
C MET A 400 17.89 -30.39 5.26
N GLY A 401 16.85 -31.03 4.75
CA GLY A 401 16.92 -32.13 3.77
C GLY A 401 16.46 -31.67 2.41
N PHE A 402 17.31 -31.71 1.38
CA PHE A 402 16.89 -31.47 0.00
C PHE A 402 16.89 -32.77 -0.80
N ARG A 403 15.81 -32.99 -1.55
CA ARG A 403 15.72 -34.01 -2.59
C ARG A 403 15.63 -33.29 -3.93
N LEU A 404 16.66 -33.42 -4.76
CA LEU A 404 16.61 -32.93 -6.14
C LEU A 404 16.42 -34.12 -7.08
N ASP A 405 15.26 -34.17 -7.72
CA ASP A 405 14.99 -35.02 -8.87
C ASP A 405 15.35 -34.30 -10.19
N ARG A 406 15.54 -35.06 -11.27
CA ARG A 406 15.91 -34.50 -12.58
C ARG A 406 14.85 -33.51 -13.10
N ALA A 407 13.57 -33.72 -12.82
CA ALA A 407 12.52 -32.81 -13.27
C ALA A 407 12.62 -31.47 -12.53
N SER A 408 12.85 -31.48 -11.21
CA SER A 408 13.14 -30.24 -10.46
C SER A 408 14.40 -29.53 -10.92
N MET A 409 15.44 -30.24 -11.35
CA MET A 409 16.66 -29.61 -11.91
C MET A 409 16.40 -28.92 -13.24
N VAL A 410 15.69 -29.57 -14.17
CA VAL A 410 15.35 -29.00 -15.49
C VAL A 410 14.43 -27.79 -15.32
N LEU A 411 13.41 -27.91 -14.48
CA LEU A 411 12.52 -26.80 -14.14
C LEU A 411 13.27 -25.68 -13.42
N GLY A 412 14.17 -26.01 -12.50
CA GLY A 412 15.03 -25.05 -11.80
C GLY A 412 15.89 -24.22 -12.75
N ALA A 413 16.48 -24.85 -13.78
CA ALA A 413 17.23 -24.13 -14.82
C ALA A 413 16.34 -23.19 -15.64
N ALA A 414 15.13 -23.61 -15.99
CA ALA A 414 14.16 -22.76 -16.68
C ALA A 414 13.71 -21.57 -15.81
N VAL A 415 13.45 -21.81 -14.52
CA VAL A 415 13.11 -20.79 -13.53
C VAL A 415 14.27 -19.80 -13.35
N LEU A 416 15.52 -20.27 -13.32
CA LEU A 416 16.69 -19.40 -13.22
C LEU A 416 16.77 -18.41 -14.40
N GLY A 417 16.50 -18.87 -15.63
CA GLY A 417 16.42 -18.00 -16.80
C GLY A 417 15.31 -16.94 -16.67
N LEU A 418 14.14 -17.35 -16.19
CA LEU A 418 12.99 -16.47 -15.97
C LEU A 418 13.23 -15.46 -14.84
N VAL A 419 13.93 -15.85 -13.78
CA VAL A 419 14.40 -14.95 -12.72
C VAL A 419 15.41 -13.94 -13.27
N GLY A 420 16.32 -14.36 -14.16
CA GLY A 420 17.23 -13.44 -14.85
C GLY A 420 16.47 -12.36 -15.63
N VAL A 421 15.43 -12.76 -16.37
CA VAL A 421 14.52 -11.82 -17.05
C VAL A 421 13.81 -10.90 -16.05
N TYR A 422 13.34 -11.42 -14.92
CA TYR A 422 12.69 -10.62 -13.88
C TYR A 422 13.63 -9.55 -13.30
N VAL A 423 14.87 -9.91 -12.94
CA VAL A 423 15.85 -8.98 -12.36
C VAL A 423 16.14 -7.82 -13.32
N VAL A 424 16.17 -8.07 -14.63
CA VAL A 424 16.41 -7.04 -15.66
C VAL A 424 15.16 -6.23 -15.97
N THR A 425 14.03 -6.89 -16.24
CA THR A 425 12.81 -6.25 -16.76
C THR A 425 11.93 -5.64 -15.67
N ARG A 426 12.03 -6.13 -14.43
CA ARG A 426 11.16 -5.76 -13.29
C ARG A 426 9.67 -5.80 -13.63
N HIS A 427 9.28 -6.72 -14.51
CA HIS A 427 7.91 -6.77 -15.00
C HIS A 427 6.96 -7.23 -13.90
N TRP A 428 5.92 -6.43 -13.63
CA TRP A 428 4.97 -6.66 -12.53
C TRP A 428 4.24 -8.01 -12.64
N MET A 429 3.90 -8.46 -13.85
CA MET A 429 3.26 -9.78 -14.04
C MET A 429 4.15 -10.92 -13.58
N LEU A 430 5.47 -10.81 -13.84
CA LEU A 430 6.42 -11.85 -13.46
C LEU A 430 6.60 -11.87 -11.94
N SER A 431 6.62 -10.68 -11.33
CA SER A 431 6.58 -10.52 -9.88
C SER A 431 5.35 -11.20 -9.27
N ASN A 432 4.16 -10.99 -9.84
CA ASN A 432 2.91 -11.62 -9.37
C ASN A 432 2.94 -13.14 -9.48
N VAL A 433 3.48 -13.68 -10.57
CA VAL A 433 3.61 -15.14 -10.75
C VAL A 433 4.53 -15.71 -9.67
N ILE A 434 5.70 -15.11 -9.46
CA ILE A 434 6.65 -15.54 -8.42
C ILE A 434 6.00 -15.43 -7.02
N ALA A 435 5.33 -14.32 -6.72
CA ALA A 435 4.62 -14.11 -5.45
C ALA A 435 3.51 -15.16 -5.22
N ALA A 436 2.75 -15.51 -6.27
CA ALA A 436 1.73 -16.56 -6.19
C ALA A 436 2.34 -17.93 -5.87
N PHE A 437 3.47 -18.30 -6.48
CA PHE A 437 4.18 -19.55 -6.15
C PHE A 437 4.72 -19.56 -4.72
N PHE A 438 5.29 -18.44 -4.24
CA PHE A 438 5.70 -18.32 -2.84
C PHE A 438 4.50 -18.46 -1.88
N ALA A 439 3.35 -17.87 -2.23
CA ALA A 439 2.15 -17.98 -1.42
C ALA A 439 1.62 -19.43 -1.36
N ILE A 440 1.55 -20.11 -2.51
CA ILE A 440 1.13 -21.51 -2.60
C ILE A 440 2.06 -22.38 -1.77
N GLN A 441 3.39 -22.20 -1.91
CA GLN A 441 4.36 -22.94 -1.11
C GLN A 441 4.22 -22.65 0.38
N GLY A 442 4.00 -21.38 0.76
CA GLY A 442 3.76 -20.99 2.14
C GLY A 442 2.56 -21.71 2.75
N ILE A 443 1.44 -21.76 2.03
CA ILE A 443 0.22 -22.47 2.45
C ILE A 443 0.44 -23.99 2.53
N MET A 444 1.24 -24.55 1.61
CA MET A 444 1.57 -25.98 1.62
C MET A 444 2.47 -26.38 2.80
N LEU A 445 3.46 -25.56 3.13
CA LEU A 445 4.45 -25.85 4.16
C LEU A 445 3.95 -25.57 5.59
N LEU A 446 3.27 -24.44 5.79
CA LEU A 446 2.78 -24.00 7.10
C LEU A 446 1.44 -24.68 7.40
N GLN A 447 1.48 -25.92 7.88
CA GLN A 447 0.26 -26.65 8.25
C GLN A 447 -0.04 -26.47 9.73
N LEU A 448 -1.25 -25.98 10.04
CA LEU A 448 -1.72 -25.86 11.42
C LEU A 448 -2.09 -27.24 11.98
N ASP A 449 -1.76 -27.46 13.25
CA ASP A 449 -2.11 -28.68 13.96
C ASP A 449 -3.58 -28.75 14.42
N SER A 450 -4.23 -27.60 14.60
CA SER A 450 -5.56 -27.48 15.18
C SER A 450 -6.18 -26.11 14.88
N PHE A 451 -7.50 -26.01 15.02
CA PHE A 451 -8.18 -24.71 14.92
C PHE A 451 -7.79 -23.76 16.05
N ALA A 452 -7.48 -24.26 17.25
CA ALA A 452 -7.00 -23.45 18.37
C ALA A 452 -5.70 -22.71 18.01
N THR A 453 -4.73 -23.41 17.42
CA THR A 453 -3.50 -22.79 16.90
C THR A 453 -3.81 -21.80 15.78
N GLY A 454 -4.78 -22.09 14.92
CA GLY A 454 -5.26 -21.17 13.89
C GLY A 454 -5.81 -19.85 14.46
N PHE A 455 -6.64 -19.90 15.50
CA PHE A 455 -7.16 -18.69 16.15
C PHE A 455 -6.06 -17.91 16.88
N ILE A 456 -5.12 -18.60 17.52
CA ILE A 456 -3.95 -17.96 18.15
C ILE A 456 -3.11 -17.23 17.10
N LEU A 457 -2.81 -17.89 15.98
CA LEU A 457 -2.05 -17.30 14.89
C LEU A 457 -2.73 -16.05 14.32
N LEU A 458 -4.01 -16.18 13.97
CA LEU A 458 -4.81 -15.10 13.39
C LEU A 458 -5.02 -13.95 14.37
N GLY A 459 -5.19 -14.24 15.66
CA GLY A 459 -5.33 -13.22 16.71
C GLY A 459 -4.02 -12.50 17.01
N GLY A 460 -2.89 -13.23 17.08
CA GLY A 460 -1.57 -12.64 17.28
C GLY A 460 -1.15 -11.75 16.11
N LEU A 461 -1.38 -12.21 14.88
CA LEU A 461 -1.05 -11.42 13.69
C LEU A 461 -2.02 -10.26 13.44
N PHE A 462 -3.27 -10.36 13.89
CA PHE A 462 -4.20 -9.23 13.93
C PHE A 462 -3.65 -8.08 14.79
N LEU A 463 -3.18 -8.38 16.00
CA LEU A 463 -2.61 -7.37 16.90
C LEU A 463 -1.29 -6.80 16.34
N TYR A 464 -0.45 -7.68 15.77
CA TYR A 464 0.78 -7.29 15.10
C TYR A 464 0.53 -6.26 13.99
N ASP A 465 -0.42 -6.51 13.11
CA ASP A 465 -0.70 -5.67 11.95
C ASP A 465 -1.21 -4.28 12.40
N ILE A 466 -2.12 -4.24 13.37
CA ILE A 466 -2.62 -2.99 13.97
C ILE A 466 -1.50 -2.19 14.62
N PHE A 467 -0.66 -2.86 15.43
CA PHE A 467 0.44 -2.20 16.13
C PHE A 467 1.44 -1.60 15.14
N TRP A 468 1.85 -2.33 14.12
CA TRP A 468 2.86 -1.85 13.18
C TRP A 468 2.34 -0.84 12.17
N VAL A 469 1.04 -0.85 11.83
CA VAL A 469 0.43 0.20 11.00
C VAL A 469 0.19 1.48 11.80
N PHE A 470 -0.51 1.41 12.94
CA PHE A 470 -0.95 2.59 13.69
C PHE A 470 -0.04 2.93 14.87
N GLY A 471 0.29 1.94 15.70
CA GLY A 471 1.06 2.15 16.93
C GLY A 471 2.51 2.57 16.69
N SER A 472 3.14 2.10 15.60
CA SER A 472 4.56 2.36 15.35
C SER A 472 4.90 3.83 15.08
N SER A 473 3.93 4.60 14.59
CA SER A 473 4.06 6.04 14.35
C SER A 473 4.37 6.82 15.63
N GLN A 474 3.84 6.38 16.78
CA GLN A 474 3.99 7.08 18.06
C GLN A 474 5.43 7.08 18.59
N PHE A 475 6.24 6.07 18.25
CA PHE A 475 7.62 5.96 18.73
C PHE A 475 8.68 6.14 17.63
N ALA A 476 8.36 5.80 16.38
CA ALA A 476 9.31 5.92 15.27
C ALA A 476 9.18 7.25 14.50
N GLY A 477 8.15 8.07 14.80
CA GLY A 477 7.81 9.31 14.08
C GLY A 477 7.08 9.08 12.75
N GLU A 478 7.00 7.83 12.29
CA GLU A 478 6.33 7.40 11.06
C GLU A 478 5.94 5.92 11.16
N SER A 479 4.99 5.46 10.35
CA SER A 479 4.59 4.05 10.37
C SER A 479 5.68 3.16 9.75
N VAL A 480 6.27 2.30 10.57
CA VAL A 480 7.36 1.39 10.19
C VAL A 480 6.92 0.43 9.09
N MET A 481 5.73 -0.15 9.23
CA MET A 481 5.18 -1.07 8.22
C MET A 481 4.93 -0.36 6.89
N VAL A 482 4.33 0.83 6.92
CA VAL A 482 4.05 1.61 5.69
C VAL A 482 5.37 2.00 5.02
N LYS A 483 6.36 2.48 5.78
CA LYS A 483 7.66 2.87 5.22
C LYS A 483 8.40 1.71 4.57
N VAL A 484 8.40 0.54 5.20
CA VAL A 484 8.98 -0.67 4.60
C VAL A 484 8.19 -1.05 3.34
N ALA A 485 6.86 -1.08 3.40
CA ALA A 485 6.02 -1.44 2.26
C ALA A 485 6.17 -0.50 1.05
N THR A 486 6.38 0.80 1.27
CA THR A 486 6.59 1.78 0.18
C THR A 486 7.97 1.70 -0.44
N ASN A 487 9.00 1.36 0.34
CA ASN A 487 10.38 1.32 -0.15
C ASN A 487 10.78 -0.04 -0.72
N PHE A 488 10.07 -1.10 -0.32
CA PHE A 488 10.32 -2.46 -0.74
C PHE A 488 9.69 -2.79 -2.10
N ASP A 489 10.53 -3.15 -3.08
CA ASP A 489 10.10 -3.52 -4.43
C ASP A 489 10.62 -4.92 -4.83
N GLY A 490 9.93 -5.94 -4.33
CA GLY A 490 10.24 -7.35 -4.57
C GLY A 490 8.98 -8.22 -4.67
N PRO A 491 9.14 -9.51 -5.01
CA PRO A 491 8.04 -10.43 -5.31
C PRO A 491 7.38 -11.01 -4.03
N ILE A 492 7.08 -10.13 -3.07
CA ILE A 492 6.37 -10.44 -1.81
C ILE A 492 4.99 -9.75 -1.78
N LYS A 493 4.51 -9.29 -2.93
CA LYS A 493 3.25 -8.55 -3.04
C LYS A 493 2.57 -8.90 -4.36
N LEU A 494 1.26 -9.07 -4.32
CA LEU A 494 0.43 -9.07 -5.51
C LEU A 494 0.09 -7.63 -5.87
N VAL A 495 0.35 -7.29 -7.12
CA VAL A 495 0.29 -5.93 -7.65
C VAL A 495 -0.68 -5.91 -8.82
N VAL A 496 -1.75 -5.12 -8.73
CA VAL A 496 -2.73 -4.97 -9.82
C VAL A 496 -2.79 -3.51 -10.26
N PRO A 497 -2.66 -3.20 -11.57
CA PRO A 497 -2.72 -1.82 -12.02
C PRO A 497 -4.12 -1.20 -11.81
N ARG A 498 -4.18 -0.06 -11.14
CA ARG A 498 -5.40 0.73 -10.88
C ARG A 498 -5.93 1.38 -12.16
N ASN A 499 -5.03 1.85 -13.01
CA ASN A 499 -5.35 2.58 -14.22
C ASN A 499 -5.60 1.64 -15.42
N LEU A 500 -5.93 0.37 -15.19
CA LEU A 500 -6.12 -0.62 -16.26
C LEU A 500 -7.22 -0.19 -17.23
N CYS A 501 -8.38 0.22 -16.71
CA CYS A 501 -9.48 0.71 -17.54
C CYS A 501 -9.14 2.05 -18.22
N ASP A 502 -8.47 2.97 -17.52
CA ASP A 502 -8.07 4.25 -18.10
C ASP A 502 -7.03 4.07 -19.20
N ALA A 503 -6.11 3.11 -19.05
CA ALA A 503 -5.16 2.70 -20.08
C ALA A 503 -5.86 2.03 -21.27
N PHE A 504 -6.86 1.17 -21.04
CA PHE A 504 -7.67 0.58 -22.12
C PHE A 504 -8.48 1.64 -22.89
N VAL A 505 -9.06 2.61 -22.19
CA VAL A 505 -9.80 3.73 -22.80
C VAL A 505 -8.84 4.65 -23.55
N ALA A 506 -7.70 5.01 -22.95
CA ALA A 506 -6.67 5.84 -23.59
C ALA A 506 -6.07 5.17 -24.82
N VAL A 507 -5.82 3.86 -24.80
CA VAL A 507 -5.36 3.11 -25.98
C VAL A 507 -6.44 3.06 -27.06
N ARG A 508 -7.72 2.94 -26.67
CA ARG A 508 -8.86 2.94 -27.60
C ARG A 508 -9.09 4.31 -28.25
N GLU A 509 -8.91 5.40 -27.52
CA GLU A 509 -9.22 6.76 -27.96
C GLU A 509 -8.02 7.51 -28.56
N HIS A 510 -6.81 7.26 -28.05
CA HIS A 510 -5.59 8.00 -28.38
C HIS A 510 -4.43 7.12 -28.87
N GLY A 511 -4.65 5.82 -29.05
CA GLY A 511 -3.66 4.87 -29.55
C GLY A 511 -2.59 4.46 -28.52
N TRP A 512 -1.71 3.54 -28.92
CA TRP A 512 -0.72 2.90 -28.03
C TRP A 512 0.34 3.86 -27.45
N SER A 513 0.46 5.08 -28.00
CA SER A 513 1.40 6.11 -27.55
C SER A 513 0.92 6.93 -26.34
N ALA A 514 -0.35 6.80 -25.95
CA ALA A 514 -0.97 7.57 -24.87
C ALA A 514 -1.18 6.74 -23.58
N LEU A 515 -0.31 5.76 -23.30
CA LEU A 515 -0.42 4.94 -22.10
C LEU A 515 -0.08 5.75 -20.84
N PRO A 516 -1.02 5.90 -19.88
CA PRO A 516 -0.73 6.56 -18.61
C PRO A 516 0.23 5.72 -17.77
N ALA A 517 0.97 6.37 -16.88
CA ALA A 517 1.82 5.66 -15.91
C ALA A 517 0.98 4.70 -15.03
N TRP A 518 1.48 3.48 -14.83
CA TRP A 518 0.78 2.45 -14.05
C TRP A 518 0.80 2.80 -12.55
N LYS A 519 -0.37 3.16 -12.00
CA LYS A 519 -0.60 3.14 -10.54
C LYS A 519 -1.00 1.74 -10.12
N PHE A 520 -0.55 1.23 -8.98
CA PHE A 520 -0.83 -0.14 -8.55
C PHE A 520 -1.52 -0.23 -7.19
N SER A 521 -2.45 -1.19 -7.07
CA SER A 521 -2.95 -1.67 -5.78
C SER A 521 -2.09 -2.82 -5.29
N LEU A 522 -1.84 -2.87 -3.98
CA LEU A 522 -0.87 -3.78 -3.35
C LEU A 522 -1.60 -4.67 -2.36
N LEU A 523 -1.28 -5.97 -2.38
CA LEU A 523 -1.68 -6.93 -1.35
C LEU A 523 -0.44 -7.72 -0.91
N GLY A 524 -0.15 -7.75 0.39
CA GLY A 524 1.04 -8.41 0.91
C GLY A 524 0.92 -9.94 0.86
N LEU A 525 2.05 -10.63 0.74
CA LEU A 525 2.09 -12.10 0.81
C LEU A 525 1.52 -12.62 2.15
N GLY A 526 1.76 -11.89 3.24
CA GLY A 526 1.23 -12.22 4.58
C GLY A 526 -0.30 -12.26 4.59
N ASP A 527 -0.96 -11.34 3.89
CA ASP A 527 -2.42 -11.24 3.80
C ASP A 527 -3.05 -12.40 3.03
N ILE A 528 -2.25 -13.13 2.25
CA ILE A 528 -2.68 -14.28 1.45
C ILE A 528 -2.33 -15.58 2.19
N VAL A 529 -1.08 -15.72 2.62
CA VAL A 529 -0.57 -16.95 3.24
C VAL A 529 -1.20 -17.19 4.60
N VAL A 530 -1.28 -16.17 5.46
CA VAL A 530 -1.73 -16.34 6.85
C VAL A 530 -3.21 -16.76 6.90
N PRO A 531 -4.16 -16.04 6.27
CA PRO A 531 -5.53 -16.52 6.17
C PRO A 531 -5.64 -17.79 5.32
N GLY A 532 -4.80 -17.94 4.28
CA GLY A 532 -4.81 -19.10 3.40
C GLY A 532 -4.47 -20.42 4.10
N VAL A 533 -3.55 -20.40 5.06
CA VAL A 533 -3.22 -21.54 5.93
C VAL A 533 -4.43 -21.95 6.78
N PHE A 534 -5.20 -20.98 7.29
CA PHE A 534 -6.44 -21.27 8.03
C PHE A 534 -7.54 -21.82 7.11
N VAL A 535 -7.67 -21.30 5.89
CA VAL A 535 -8.58 -21.84 4.86
C VAL A 535 -8.20 -23.27 4.48
N ALA A 536 -6.90 -23.57 4.35
CA ALA A 536 -6.40 -24.91 4.08
C ALA A 536 -6.74 -25.89 5.22
N LEU A 537 -6.61 -25.45 6.48
CA LEU A 537 -7.03 -26.23 7.65
C LEU A 537 -8.52 -26.59 7.59
N ALA A 538 -9.38 -25.64 7.19
CA ALA A 538 -10.81 -25.90 7.00
C ALA A 538 -11.10 -26.96 5.93
N LEU A 539 -10.33 -26.99 4.84
CA LEU A 539 -10.44 -28.02 3.80
C LEU A 539 -9.99 -29.40 4.30
N GLN A 540 -8.92 -29.45 5.08
CA GLN A 540 -8.42 -30.69 5.69
C GLN A 540 -9.43 -31.25 6.72
N PHE A 541 -10.09 -30.38 7.47
CA PHE A 541 -11.18 -30.77 8.37
C PHE A 541 -12.40 -31.33 7.60
N ASP A 542 -12.79 -30.70 6.49
CA ASP A 542 -13.85 -31.23 5.61
C ASP A 542 -13.50 -32.62 5.06
N GLN A 543 -12.23 -32.84 4.66
CA GLN A 543 -11.76 -34.15 4.20
C GLN A 543 -11.82 -35.19 5.32
N TYR A 544 -11.41 -34.82 6.53
CA TYR A 544 -11.51 -35.68 7.71
C TYR A 544 -12.96 -36.08 8.01
N MET A 545 -13.88 -35.12 8.03
CA MET A 545 -15.30 -35.38 8.25
C MET A 545 -15.90 -36.28 7.17
N ALA A 546 -15.53 -36.08 5.90
CA ALA A 546 -15.96 -36.92 4.80
C ALA A 546 -15.42 -38.35 4.92
N SER A 547 -14.14 -38.51 5.27
CA SER A 547 -13.50 -39.81 5.47
C SER A 547 -14.11 -40.60 6.64
N THR A 548 -14.56 -39.90 7.68
CA THR A 548 -15.20 -40.51 8.85
C THR A 548 -16.64 -40.95 8.54
N ARG A 549 -17.36 -40.20 7.69
CA ARG A 549 -18.73 -40.54 7.26
C ARG A 549 -18.79 -41.65 6.22
N HIS A 550 -17.76 -41.78 5.37
CA HIS A 550 -17.71 -42.77 4.30
C HIS A 550 -16.41 -43.59 4.34
N PRO A 551 -16.25 -44.48 5.34
CA PRO A 551 -15.01 -45.24 5.52
C PRO A 551 -14.70 -46.22 4.36
N ALA A 552 -15.67 -46.55 3.50
CA ALA A 552 -15.46 -47.44 2.35
C ALA A 552 -14.77 -46.76 1.14
N VAL A 553 -14.69 -45.42 1.10
CA VAL A 553 -14.12 -44.67 -0.02
C VAL A 553 -12.65 -44.35 0.25
N SER A 554 -11.78 -44.57 -0.73
CA SER A 554 -10.36 -44.20 -0.63
C SER A 554 -10.18 -42.69 -0.84
N PHE A 555 -10.11 -41.92 0.24
CA PHE A 555 -9.76 -40.49 0.20
C PHE A 555 -8.25 -40.32 0.08
N ASP A 556 -7.72 -40.21 -1.13
CA ASP A 556 -6.34 -39.80 -1.32
C ASP A 556 -6.18 -38.28 -1.37
N ARG A 557 -4.91 -37.85 -1.44
CA ARG A 557 -4.55 -36.44 -1.58
C ARG A 557 -5.16 -35.78 -2.82
N TYR A 558 -5.39 -36.54 -3.90
CA TYR A 558 -5.96 -36.04 -5.16
C TYR A 558 -7.49 -36.22 -5.26
N TYR A 559 -8.11 -36.77 -4.21
CA TYR A 559 -9.54 -37.05 -4.17
C TYR A 559 -10.31 -35.80 -3.73
N TYR A 560 -10.76 -35.03 -4.72
CA TYR A 560 -11.45 -33.77 -4.45
C TYR A 560 -12.98 -33.89 -4.35
N LYS A 561 -13.55 -35.06 -4.62
CA LYS A 561 -15.01 -35.27 -4.70
C LYS A 561 -15.62 -35.51 -3.31
N PHE A 562 -15.67 -34.48 -2.48
CA PHE A 562 -16.34 -34.51 -1.18
C PHE A 562 -17.01 -33.17 -0.86
N ALA A 563 -17.95 -33.17 0.08
CA ALA A 563 -18.62 -31.96 0.54
C ALA A 563 -17.65 -31.07 1.33
N LYS A 564 -17.58 -29.77 0.99
CA LYS A 564 -16.59 -28.81 1.52
C LYS A 564 -17.23 -27.59 2.22
N PRO A 565 -18.14 -27.80 3.19
CA PRO A 565 -18.89 -26.71 3.81
C PRO A 565 -18.00 -25.73 4.58
N TYR A 566 -17.02 -26.19 5.37
CA TYR A 566 -16.15 -25.31 6.14
C TYR A 566 -15.19 -24.54 5.23
N PHE A 567 -14.58 -25.21 4.26
CA PHE A 567 -13.71 -24.56 3.28
C PHE A 567 -14.45 -23.49 2.47
N ARG A 568 -15.64 -23.79 1.92
CA ARG A 568 -16.41 -22.79 1.14
C ARG A 568 -16.79 -21.59 1.99
N THR A 569 -17.20 -21.81 3.23
CA THR A 569 -17.61 -20.73 4.14
C THR A 569 -16.42 -19.88 4.55
N CYS A 570 -15.26 -20.50 4.80
CA CYS A 570 -14.02 -19.78 5.10
C CYS A 570 -13.48 -18.99 3.90
N VAL A 571 -13.57 -19.54 2.68
CA VAL A 571 -13.23 -18.81 1.44
C VAL A 571 -14.16 -17.60 1.24
N LEU A 572 -15.46 -17.74 1.50
CA LEU A 572 -16.40 -16.62 1.46
C LEU A 572 -16.05 -15.57 2.53
N GLY A 573 -15.68 -15.99 3.74
CA GLY A 573 -15.17 -15.10 4.79
C GLY A 573 -13.91 -14.36 4.34
N TYR A 574 -12.95 -15.05 3.74
CA TYR A 574 -11.73 -14.45 3.21
C TYR A 574 -12.03 -13.39 2.12
N VAL A 575 -12.90 -13.73 1.16
CA VAL A 575 -13.33 -12.79 0.10
C VAL A 575 -14.06 -11.58 0.71
N ALA A 576 -14.97 -11.79 1.65
CA ALA A 576 -15.67 -10.71 2.34
C ALA A 576 -14.69 -9.80 3.10
N GLY A 577 -13.71 -10.37 3.80
CA GLY A 577 -12.65 -9.63 4.47
C GLY A 577 -11.81 -8.80 3.50
N LEU A 578 -11.39 -9.37 2.37
CA LEU A 578 -10.64 -8.65 1.33
C LEU A 578 -11.45 -7.51 0.73
N VAL A 579 -12.73 -7.74 0.43
CA VAL A 579 -13.64 -6.69 -0.07
C VAL A 579 -13.76 -5.56 0.95
N MET A 580 -13.95 -5.89 2.22
CA MET A 580 -14.02 -4.88 3.29
C MET A 580 -12.72 -4.09 3.40
N THR A 581 -11.55 -4.74 3.39
CA THR A 581 -10.25 -4.06 3.36
C THR A 581 -10.16 -3.08 2.20
N MET A 582 -10.54 -3.50 0.99
CA MET A 582 -10.47 -2.66 -0.21
C MET A 582 -11.46 -1.48 -0.14
N VAL A 583 -12.68 -1.71 0.35
CA VAL A 583 -13.69 -0.66 0.52
C VAL A 583 -13.24 0.36 1.54
N VAL A 584 -12.75 -0.07 2.70
CA VAL A 584 -12.25 0.84 3.74
C VAL A 584 -11.04 1.62 3.23
N MET A 585 -10.06 0.97 2.60
CA MET A 585 -8.92 1.68 2.01
C MET A 585 -9.36 2.72 0.97
N HIS A 586 -10.44 2.46 0.24
CA HIS A 586 -10.99 3.42 -0.73
C HIS A 586 -11.76 4.57 -0.05
N VAL A 587 -12.53 4.30 1.00
CA VAL A 587 -13.30 5.33 1.72
C VAL A 587 -12.38 6.26 2.50
N PHE A 588 -11.40 5.70 3.22
CA PHE A 588 -10.53 6.45 4.12
C PHE A 588 -9.25 6.95 3.46
N GLN A 589 -8.96 6.55 2.22
CA GLN A 589 -7.76 6.94 1.44
C GLN A 589 -6.43 6.78 2.22
N ALA A 590 -6.40 5.86 3.19
CA ALA A 590 -5.26 5.58 4.06
C ALA A 590 -4.91 4.09 4.01
N GLY A 591 -3.63 3.77 4.22
CA GLY A 591 -3.19 2.38 4.37
C GLY A 591 -3.81 1.76 5.62
N GLN A 592 -4.50 0.64 5.46
CA GLN A 592 -5.17 -0.07 6.54
C GLN A 592 -4.54 -1.46 6.71
N PRO A 593 -4.40 -1.97 7.95
CA PRO A 593 -3.94 -3.32 8.19
C PRO A 593 -4.96 -4.31 7.61
N ALA A 594 -4.55 -5.16 6.67
CA ALA A 594 -5.48 -6.06 5.98
C ALA A 594 -5.99 -7.17 6.91
N LEU A 595 -5.16 -7.61 7.86
CA LEU A 595 -5.55 -8.65 8.82
C LEU A 595 -6.61 -8.17 9.81
N LEU A 596 -6.80 -6.85 9.96
CA LEU A 596 -7.90 -6.27 10.74
C LEU A 596 -9.28 -6.80 10.30
N TYR A 597 -9.46 -7.03 8.99
CA TYR A 597 -10.71 -7.51 8.42
C TYR A 597 -10.66 -9.00 8.07
N LEU A 598 -9.51 -9.49 7.59
CA LEU A 598 -9.36 -10.89 7.18
C LEU A 598 -9.40 -11.87 8.35
N SER A 599 -8.70 -11.56 9.44
CA SER A 599 -8.61 -12.42 10.63
C SER A 599 -9.99 -12.72 11.25
N PRO A 600 -10.81 -11.70 11.61
CA PRO A 600 -12.13 -11.96 12.17
C PRO A 600 -13.08 -12.59 11.15
N SER A 601 -13.03 -12.19 9.87
CA SER A 601 -13.94 -12.72 8.85
C SER A 601 -13.72 -14.23 8.61
N CYS A 602 -12.47 -14.67 8.48
CA CYS A 602 -12.13 -16.10 8.35
C CYS A 602 -12.52 -16.88 9.61
N SER A 603 -12.10 -16.39 10.78
CA SER A 603 -12.33 -17.04 12.08
C SER A 603 -13.82 -17.21 12.41
N LEU A 604 -14.59 -16.12 12.32
CA LEU A 604 -16.02 -16.12 12.64
C LEU A 604 -16.81 -16.98 11.66
N SER A 605 -16.47 -16.97 10.37
CA SER A 605 -17.19 -17.75 9.36
C SER A 605 -17.20 -19.26 9.67
N VAL A 606 -16.08 -19.79 10.18
CA VAL A 606 -15.94 -21.21 10.58
C VAL A 606 -16.67 -21.48 11.88
N VAL A 607 -16.55 -20.60 12.88
CA VAL A 607 -17.21 -20.76 14.20
C VAL A 607 -18.74 -20.71 14.06
N ILE A 608 -19.26 -19.77 13.29
CA ILE A 608 -20.71 -19.62 13.05
C ILE A 608 -21.26 -20.88 12.37
N LEU A 609 -20.56 -21.42 11.38
CA LEU A 609 -20.97 -22.65 10.72
C LEU A 609 -20.93 -23.86 11.67
N ALA A 610 -19.87 -23.98 12.48
CA ALA A 610 -19.74 -25.06 13.46
C ALA A 610 -20.82 -25.02 14.53
N TRP A 611 -21.16 -23.81 14.98
CA TRP A 611 -22.26 -23.57 15.92
C TRP A 611 -23.61 -23.94 15.29
N TRP A 612 -23.88 -23.48 14.07
CA TRP A 612 -25.13 -23.78 13.36
C TRP A 612 -25.31 -25.28 13.09
N ARG A 613 -24.22 -26.02 12.90
CA ARG A 613 -24.23 -27.48 12.66
C ARG A 613 -24.15 -28.33 13.92
N GLY A 614 -23.93 -27.74 15.10
CA GLY A 614 -23.70 -28.46 16.34
C GLY A 614 -22.37 -29.25 16.37
N GLU A 615 -21.40 -28.90 15.51
CA GLU A 615 -20.12 -29.60 15.36
C GLU A 615 -18.97 -28.87 16.10
N LEU A 616 -19.29 -27.89 16.97
CA LEU A 616 -18.31 -27.02 17.62
C LEU A 616 -17.30 -27.78 18.50
N GLN A 617 -17.76 -28.77 19.27
CA GLN A 617 -16.85 -29.61 20.08
C GLN A 617 -15.93 -30.46 19.20
N THR A 618 -16.46 -31.04 18.13
CA THR A 618 -15.68 -31.83 17.16
C THR A 618 -14.61 -30.97 16.51
N LEU A 619 -14.94 -29.74 16.14
CA LEU A 619 -14.00 -28.78 15.55
C LEU A 619 -12.88 -28.41 16.52
N TRP A 620 -13.21 -28.17 17.79
CA TRP A 620 -12.24 -27.75 18.81
C TRP A 620 -11.28 -28.87 19.23
N HIS A 621 -11.76 -30.11 19.29
CA HIS A 621 -10.95 -31.28 19.68
C HIS A 621 -10.21 -31.95 18.52
N TRP A 622 -10.49 -31.55 17.28
CA TRP A 622 -9.83 -32.13 16.12
C TRP A 622 -8.36 -31.66 16.04
N VAL A 623 -7.49 -32.64 15.77
CA VAL A 623 -6.06 -32.42 15.56
C VAL A 623 -5.68 -33.01 14.22
N ASN A 624 -5.04 -32.18 13.40
CA ASN A 624 -4.60 -32.50 12.06
C ASN A 624 -3.63 -33.70 12.09
N PRO A 625 -3.94 -34.81 11.40
CA PRO A 625 -3.05 -35.97 11.36
C PRO A 625 -1.74 -35.68 10.62
N ALA A 626 -1.71 -34.71 9.69
CA ALA A 626 -0.50 -34.36 8.94
C ALA A 626 0.62 -33.83 9.85
N THR A 627 0.28 -33.20 10.98
CA THR A 627 1.24 -32.65 11.94
C THR A 627 1.62 -33.64 13.06
N LYS A 628 0.90 -34.77 13.19
CA LYS A 628 1.15 -35.78 14.25
C LYS A 628 2.37 -36.66 13.99
N GLU A 629 2.77 -36.86 12.74
CA GLU A 629 3.93 -37.71 12.39
C GLU A 629 5.25 -37.10 12.88
N GLU A 630 5.39 -35.77 12.92
CA GLU A 630 6.56 -35.10 13.51
C GLU A 630 6.62 -35.26 15.03
N ALA A 631 5.51 -35.09 15.75
CA ALA A 631 5.47 -35.20 17.21
C ALA A 631 5.87 -36.60 17.73
N LYS A 632 5.64 -37.66 16.96
CA LYS A 632 6.15 -39.02 17.26
C LYS A 632 7.66 -39.11 17.07
N SER A 633 8.22 -38.48 16.03
CA SER A 633 9.67 -38.44 15.81
C SER A 633 10.40 -37.67 16.92
N THR A 634 9.87 -36.51 17.34
CA THR A 634 10.46 -35.69 18.42
C THR A 634 10.35 -36.37 19.79
N LYS A 635 9.24 -37.06 20.07
CA LYS A 635 9.08 -37.84 21.32
C LYS A 635 9.93 -39.10 21.34
N GLN A 636 10.19 -39.77 20.22
CA GLN A 636 11.11 -40.92 20.16
C GLN A 636 12.55 -40.50 20.40
N VAL A 637 12.98 -39.35 19.88
CA VAL A 637 14.31 -38.76 20.16
C VAL A 637 14.42 -38.35 21.63
N ALA A 638 13.40 -37.67 22.19
CA ALA A 638 13.39 -37.28 23.61
C ALA A 638 13.27 -38.48 24.58
N ALA A 639 12.67 -39.60 24.15
CA ALA A 639 12.61 -40.84 24.93
C ALA A 639 13.91 -41.65 24.85
N ALA A 640 14.66 -41.55 23.75
CA ALA A 640 16.01 -42.09 23.63
C ALA A 640 17.00 -41.33 24.53
N ASP A 641 16.87 -40.00 24.65
CA ASP A 641 17.67 -39.17 25.57
C ASP A 641 17.36 -39.43 27.05
N LYS A 642 16.18 -39.95 27.41
CA LYS A 642 15.85 -40.36 28.79
C LYS A 642 16.32 -41.78 29.14
N LYS A 643 16.78 -42.56 28.16
CA LYS A 643 17.29 -43.93 28.34
C LYS A 643 18.81 -44.05 28.09
N ALA A 644 19.49 -42.93 27.83
CA ALA A 644 20.93 -42.86 27.57
C ALA A 644 21.71 -42.24 28.73
#